data_AF-A0A835LF13-F1
#
_entry.id   AF-A0A835LF13-F1
#
_cell.length_a   1.000
_cell.length_b   1.000
_cell.length_c   1.000
_cell.angle_alpha   90.00
_cell.angle_beta   90.00
_cell.angle_gamma   90.00
#
_symmetry.space_group_name_H-M   'P 1'
#
loop_
_entity.id
_entity.type
_entity.pdbx_description
1 polymer ?
#
loop_
_entity_poly.entity_id
_entity_poly.type
_entity_poly.pdbx_seq_one_letter_code
_entity_poly.pdbx_strand_id
1 'polypeptide(L)'
;KRLYLLLTVKESAINVPMNLEARRRITFFANSLFMNMPSAPKVQNMLSFSVLTPYYKEDVLYSEEELNLENEDGISTLFYLQKIYPDEWSNFIERTKDDNDPKEQVDLVRQWVSYRGQTLFRTVRGMMYYRQALELQCFLDMAEDPEIFGGYRGHRGHRPVDINHREEMPFAIRSQAVADMKFTYVVSCQVYGAQKKSNEKRDQSCYQNILSLMLMYPSLRVAYIDEREETVGGKSEKLYYSVLVKGGDKFDEEVYRIKLPGRPTDIGEGKPENQNHAIDNYIEEAFKMRNVLEELLKSHRGDRKPTILVHFGSFNSVSSLAWFMSNQETSFVTIGQRILASPLRVRFHYGHPDVFDRIFHITRGGISKASKIINLSEDIFSVQAKVANGNGEQTLSRDVYSLGRRFDFYRMLSFYFTTVGFYFSSMVTVLTVYVFLYGRLYLVLSGLERAVLEDPSVRDSKALEAALATQSVFQLGLLLVLPMVMEIGLERGFRTALGEFIIMQLQLASVFFTFQLGTKAHYFGRTILHGGSKYRATGRGFVVFHAKFADNYRLYSRSHFVKGLELMILLIVYQVYGNAYRSSNLYLFVTFSMWFLVASWLFAPFVFNPSGFEWQKTVDDWTDWKRWMGNRGGIGIQPDRSWESWWDSEQEHLKYTDIRGRVLEIILACRFLIYQYGIVYHLNIAHHVKSILVYGLSWLVMATVLLVLKMVSMGRRRFGTDFQLMFRILKGLLFLGFISVMTVLFVVCGLTISDVFAAILCFMPTGWAFILIGQACRSLLKYIGFWESIKELARAYEYVMGLLIFMPIVILSWFPFVSEFQTRLLFNQAFSRGLQISMILAGKNQRAAST
;
A
#
# COMPACT_ATOMS: atom_id res chain seq x y z
N LYS A 1 22.61 44.80 14.06
CA LYS A 1 22.27 43.43 14.53
C LYS A 1 22.82 42.32 13.62
N ARG A 2 22.28 42.02 12.42
CA ARG A 2 22.79 40.89 11.56
C ARG A 2 24.31 40.89 11.32
N LEU A 3 24.88 42.03 10.92
CA LEU A 3 26.33 42.17 10.71
C LEU A 3 27.14 41.93 12.00
N TYR A 4 26.63 42.39 13.15
CA TYR A 4 27.28 42.19 14.45
C TYR A 4 27.28 40.71 14.85
N LEU A 5 26.18 39.98 14.63
CA LEU A 5 26.12 38.52 14.82
C LEU A 5 27.13 37.79 13.92
N LEU A 6 27.18 38.13 12.63
CA LEU A 6 28.15 37.61 11.66
C LEU A 6 29.62 37.88 12.03
N LEU A 7 29.89 38.97 12.75
CA LEU A 7 31.25 39.36 13.15
C LEU A 7 31.64 38.89 14.57
N THR A 8 30.68 38.51 15.42
CA THR A 8 30.92 38.09 16.81
C THR A 8 30.75 36.59 17.04
N VAL A 9 29.91 35.91 16.25
CA VAL A 9 29.83 34.45 16.27
C VAL A 9 31.04 33.90 15.51
N LYS A 10 32.08 33.53 16.26
CA LYS A 10 33.14 32.65 15.76
C LYS A 10 32.54 31.27 15.50
N GLU A 11 32.04 31.04 14.28
CA GLU A 11 31.62 29.70 13.84
C GLU A 11 32.84 28.78 13.74
N SER A 12 33.15 28.11 14.85
CA SER A 12 34.01 26.93 14.81
C SER A 12 33.22 25.75 14.23
N ALA A 13 33.88 24.91 13.43
CA ALA A 13 33.28 23.69 12.88
C ALA A 13 32.80 22.69 13.96
N ILE A 14 33.16 22.93 15.22
CA ILE A 14 32.72 22.19 16.43
C ILE A 14 31.20 22.34 16.67
N ASN A 15 30.60 23.47 16.28
CA ASN A 15 29.17 23.74 16.53
C ASN A 15 28.23 23.09 15.49
N VAL A 16 28.76 22.46 14.44
CA VAL A 16 27.96 21.78 13.40
C VAL A 16 27.57 20.38 13.91
N PRO A 17 26.27 20.06 14.08
CA PRO A 17 25.83 18.77 14.65
C PRO A 17 26.48 17.57 13.96
N MET A 18 26.98 16.58 14.69
CA MET A 18 27.64 15.41 14.07
C MET A 18 26.68 14.53 13.25
N ASN A 19 25.42 14.42 13.70
CA ASN A 19 24.38 13.63 13.04
C ASN A 19 24.04 14.21 11.65
N LEU A 20 24.12 13.36 10.61
CA LEU A 20 23.94 13.75 9.21
C LEU A 20 22.51 14.24 8.91
N GLU A 21 21.51 13.66 9.58
CA GLU A 21 20.11 14.01 9.39
C GLU A 21 19.80 15.41 9.96
N ALA A 22 20.39 15.78 11.10
CA ALA A 22 20.33 17.11 11.67
C ALA A 22 21.00 18.15 10.75
N ARG A 23 22.16 17.83 10.17
CA ARG A 23 22.78 18.67 9.12
C ARG A 23 21.86 18.84 7.92
N ARG A 24 21.27 17.76 7.41
CA ARG A 24 20.36 17.78 6.26
C ARG A 24 19.16 18.69 6.53
N ARG A 25 18.51 18.53 7.69
CA ARG A 25 17.37 19.34 8.14
C ARG A 25 17.70 20.82 8.29
N ILE A 26 18.78 21.15 9.00
CA ILE A 26 19.20 22.55 9.23
C ILE A 26 19.59 23.23 7.91
N THR A 27 20.36 22.56 7.05
CA THR A 27 20.72 23.09 5.73
C THR A 27 19.49 23.30 4.85
N PHE A 28 18.55 22.35 4.85
CA PHE A 28 17.30 22.48 4.11
C PHE A 28 16.47 23.67 4.62
N PHE A 29 16.29 23.79 5.94
CA PHE A 29 15.59 24.90 6.55
C PHE A 29 16.24 26.24 6.20
N ALA A 30 17.56 26.36 6.36
CA ALA A 30 18.31 27.56 6.00
C ALA A 30 18.09 27.94 4.52
N ASN A 31 18.22 26.98 3.59
CA ASN A 31 17.96 27.20 2.16
C ASN A 31 16.52 27.67 1.90
N SER A 32 15.55 27.10 2.61
CA SER A 32 14.13 27.48 2.48
C SER A 32 13.81 28.88 3.01
N LEU A 33 14.68 29.49 3.83
CA LEU A 33 14.48 30.88 4.28
C LEU A 33 14.81 31.92 3.20
N PHE A 34 15.49 31.55 2.11
CA PHE A 34 15.82 32.45 0.99
C PHE A 34 14.68 32.62 -0.04
N MET A 35 13.45 32.22 0.31
CA MET A 35 12.26 32.42 -0.52
C MET A 35 11.58 33.77 -0.25
N ASN A 36 10.82 34.29 -1.23
CA ASN A 36 10.02 35.51 -1.09
C ASN A 36 8.76 35.30 -0.23
N MET A 37 8.95 35.14 1.08
CA MET A 37 7.89 34.96 2.07
C MET A 37 7.30 36.30 2.54
N PRO A 38 6.01 36.36 2.92
CA PRO A 38 5.45 37.54 3.59
C PRO A 38 6.04 37.74 4.98
N SER A 39 5.99 38.98 5.46
CA SER A 39 6.22 39.31 6.88
C SER A 39 5.26 38.53 7.76
N ALA A 40 5.77 37.80 8.75
CA ALA A 40 4.94 37.11 9.73
C ALA A 40 4.33 38.12 10.72
N PRO A 41 3.03 38.01 11.07
CA PRO A 41 2.47 38.75 12.19
C PRO A 41 3.05 38.26 13.53
N LYS A 42 2.94 39.07 14.59
CA LYS A 42 3.17 38.61 15.97
C LYS A 42 2.28 37.41 16.28
N VAL A 43 2.73 36.46 17.11
CA VAL A 43 1.96 35.24 17.46
C VAL A 43 0.56 35.60 17.98
N GLN A 44 0.41 36.66 18.77
CA GLN A 44 -0.90 37.14 19.24
C GLN A 44 -1.88 37.49 18.10
N ASN A 45 -1.38 37.97 16.96
CA ASN A 45 -2.18 38.50 15.84
C ASN A 45 -2.39 37.48 14.71
N MET A 46 -1.69 36.34 14.72
CA MET A 46 -1.88 35.29 13.69
C MET A 46 -3.27 34.66 13.75
N LEU A 47 -3.72 34.05 12.65
CA LEU A 47 -4.87 33.16 12.66
C LEU A 47 -4.61 31.93 13.54
N SER A 48 -5.58 31.55 14.39
CA SER A 48 -5.54 30.26 15.08
C SER A 48 -5.78 29.13 14.07
N PHE A 49 -5.13 27.99 14.27
CA PHE A 49 -5.31 26.81 13.44
C PHE A 49 -5.49 25.55 14.29
N SER A 50 -6.08 24.53 13.67
CA SER A 50 -6.25 23.23 14.32
C SER A 50 -5.74 22.12 13.42
N VAL A 51 -5.00 21.19 14.00
CA VAL A 51 -4.58 19.95 13.34
C VAL A 51 -5.54 18.84 13.74
N LEU A 52 -5.89 17.97 12.79
CA LEU A 52 -6.80 16.84 13.00
C LEU A 52 -6.08 15.56 12.55
N THR A 53 -5.90 14.59 13.43
CA THR A 53 -5.27 13.30 13.06
C THR A 53 -6.26 12.14 13.22
N PRO A 54 -6.45 11.31 12.17
CA PRO A 54 -7.26 10.10 12.25
C PRO A 54 -6.57 9.02 13.07
N TYR A 55 -7.34 8.31 13.89
CA TYR A 55 -6.87 7.11 14.56
C TYR A 55 -7.99 6.09 14.75
N TYR A 56 -7.64 4.81 14.76
CA TYR A 56 -8.62 3.73 14.94
C TYR A 56 -8.13 2.75 16.03
N LYS A 57 -7.51 1.63 15.66
CA LYS A 57 -7.08 0.58 16.59
C LYS A 57 -5.66 0.06 16.23
N GLU A 58 -4.74 1.00 16.03
CA GLU A 58 -3.29 0.70 16.04
C GLU A 58 -2.85 0.58 17.53
N ASP A 59 -1.61 0.18 17.82
CA ASP A 59 -1.06 0.32 19.18
C ASP A 59 -0.32 1.66 19.30
N VAL A 60 -0.15 2.17 20.52
CA VAL A 60 0.37 3.55 20.73
C VAL A 60 1.78 3.56 21.29
N LEU A 61 2.04 2.71 22.28
CA LEU A 61 3.32 2.60 22.97
C LEU A 61 3.64 1.12 23.07
N TYR A 62 4.85 0.70 22.68
CA TYR A 62 5.25 -0.70 22.80
C TYR A 62 5.27 -1.15 24.27
N SER A 63 4.88 -2.39 24.54
CA SER A 63 5.13 -3.04 25.82
C SER A 63 6.62 -3.42 25.95
N GLU A 64 7.10 -3.64 27.17
CA GLU A 64 8.46 -4.14 27.40
C GLU A 64 8.67 -5.54 26.80
N GLU A 65 7.62 -6.37 26.78
CA GLU A 65 7.60 -7.67 26.12
C GLU A 65 7.82 -7.51 24.60
N GLU A 66 7.10 -6.60 23.94
CA GLU A 66 7.21 -6.34 22.48
C GLU A 66 8.56 -5.76 22.06
N LEU A 67 9.26 -5.03 22.95
CA LEU A 67 10.60 -4.51 22.67
C LEU A 67 11.64 -5.63 22.58
N ASN A 68 11.52 -6.62 23.46
CA ASN A 68 12.48 -7.70 23.68
C ASN A 68 12.08 -9.01 23.00
N LEU A 69 10.84 -9.12 22.51
CA LEU A 69 10.36 -10.26 21.73
C LEU A 69 11.26 -10.45 20.50
N GLU A 70 12.07 -11.49 20.52
CA GLU A 70 12.87 -11.91 19.38
C GLU A 70 11.98 -12.54 18.31
N ASN A 71 12.23 -12.20 17.05
CA ASN A 71 11.63 -12.88 15.92
C ASN A 71 12.24 -14.28 15.71
N GLU A 72 11.78 -15.00 14.69
CA GLU A 72 12.30 -16.31 14.30
C GLU A 72 13.82 -16.34 13.95
N ASP A 73 14.45 -15.17 13.81
CA ASP A 73 15.85 -15.00 13.43
C ASP A 73 16.70 -14.45 14.61
N GLY A 74 16.14 -14.38 15.83
CA GLY A 74 16.82 -13.90 17.05
C GLY A 74 16.95 -12.37 17.14
N ILE A 75 16.10 -11.61 16.44
CA ILE A 75 16.18 -10.15 16.35
C ILE A 75 14.97 -9.51 17.03
N SER A 76 15.22 -8.72 18.07
CA SER A 76 14.20 -7.93 18.76
C SER A 76 14.01 -6.54 18.14
N THR A 77 12.84 -5.94 18.37
CA THR A 77 12.50 -4.58 17.89
C THR A 77 13.49 -3.53 18.40
N LEU A 78 13.93 -3.65 19.66
CA LEU A 78 14.90 -2.75 20.27
C LEU A 78 16.28 -2.88 19.59
N PHE A 79 16.79 -4.10 19.41
CA PHE A 79 18.08 -4.34 18.74
C PHE A 79 18.08 -3.80 17.30
N TYR A 80 16.99 -4.05 16.57
CA TYR A 80 16.79 -3.55 15.21
C TYR A 80 16.96 -2.02 15.13
N LEU A 81 16.24 -1.26 15.96
CA LEU A 81 16.30 0.21 15.94
C LEU A 81 17.66 0.75 16.41
N GLN A 82 18.31 0.12 17.39
CA GLN A 82 19.66 0.48 17.83
C GLN A 82 20.70 0.35 16.69
N LYS A 83 20.57 -0.65 15.81
CA LYS A 83 21.48 -0.84 14.67
C LYS A 83 21.24 0.13 13.51
N ILE A 84 20.02 0.66 13.37
CA ILE A 84 19.66 1.59 12.29
C ILE A 84 19.92 3.05 12.68
N TYR A 85 19.73 3.39 13.95
CA TYR A 85 19.94 4.74 14.48
C TYR A 85 21.04 4.74 15.57
N PRO A 86 22.27 4.26 15.28
CA PRO A 86 23.30 4.08 16.30
C PRO A 86 23.72 5.42 16.93
N ASP A 87 23.78 6.49 16.15
CA ASP A 87 24.10 7.83 16.60
C ASP A 87 22.95 8.47 17.40
N GLU A 88 21.69 8.30 16.98
CA GLU A 88 20.54 8.73 17.78
C GLU A 88 20.36 7.94 19.08
N TRP A 89 20.84 6.69 19.13
CA TRP A 89 20.90 5.87 20.33
C TRP A 89 22.00 6.33 21.28
N SER A 90 23.23 6.58 20.79
CA SER A 90 24.29 7.21 21.58
C SER A 90 23.86 8.54 22.18
N ASN A 91 23.25 9.42 21.37
CA ASN A 91 22.70 10.70 21.82
C ASN A 91 21.51 10.56 22.79
N PHE A 92 20.81 9.41 22.80
CA PHE A 92 19.76 9.12 23.78
C PHE A 92 20.36 8.70 25.12
N ILE A 93 21.26 7.71 25.12
CA ILE A 93 21.99 7.26 26.31
C ILE A 93 22.80 8.40 26.95
N GLU A 94 23.37 9.31 26.16
CA GLU A 94 24.04 10.51 26.69
C GLU A 94 23.09 11.41 27.49
N ARG A 95 21.83 11.57 27.05
CA ARG A 95 20.86 12.47 27.68
C ARG A 95 20.12 11.86 28.86
N THR A 96 19.95 10.54 28.91
CA THR A 96 19.26 9.86 30.03
C THR A 96 20.21 9.33 31.08
N LYS A 97 21.53 9.51 30.91
CA LYS A 97 22.57 8.93 31.78
C LYS A 97 22.48 9.30 33.27
N ASP A 98 21.86 10.44 33.59
CA ASP A 98 21.73 10.95 34.95
C ASP A 98 20.41 10.53 35.65
N ASP A 99 19.46 9.93 34.91
CA ASP A 99 18.18 9.47 35.47
C ASP A 99 18.38 8.13 36.22
N ASN A 100 18.42 8.20 37.55
CA ASN A 100 18.81 7.05 38.39
C ASN A 100 17.70 6.01 38.65
N ASP A 101 16.44 6.25 38.27
CA ASP A 101 15.35 5.26 38.44
C ASP A 101 15.34 4.24 37.27
N PRO A 102 15.57 2.94 37.53
CA PRO A 102 15.53 1.91 36.49
C PRO A 102 14.19 1.84 35.75
N LYS A 103 13.08 2.18 36.40
CA LYS A 103 11.74 2.13 35.81
C LYS A 103 11.53 3.28 34.84
N GLU A 104 12.00 4.48 35.18
CA GLU A 104 11.95 5.65 34.31
C GLU A 104 12.82 5.44 33.06
N GLN A 105 13.99 4.81 33.21
CA GLN A 105 14.83 4.39 32.07
C GLN A 105 14.10 3.44 31.10
N VAL A 106 13.40 2.42 31.62
CA VAL A 106 12.61 1.50 30.78
C VAL A 106 11.52 2.25 30.01
N ASP A 107 10.79 3.16 30.67
CA ASP A 107 9.77 3.96 30.01
C ASP A 107 10.35 4.95 28.98
N LEU A 108 11.52 5.55 29.24
CA LEU A 108 12.25 6.38 28.28
C LEU A 108 12.69 5.59 27.04
N VAL A 109 13.14 4.34 27.21
CA VAL A 109 13.46 3.42 26.10
C VAL A 109 12.19 3.07 25.30
N ARG A 110 11.09 2.73 25.97
CA ARG A 110 9.78 2.46 25.33
C ARG A 110 9.29 3.65 24.52
N GLN A 111 9.46 4.87 25.03
CA GLN A 111 9.18 6.10 24.28
C GLN A 111 10.12 6.26 23.08
N TRP A 112 11.44 6.09 23.25
CA TRP A 112 12.42 6.20 22.16
C TRP A 112 12.13 5.24 21.01
N VAL A 113 11.75 4.00 21.30
CA VAL A 113 11.35 3.00 20.30
C VAL A 113 10.00 3.38 19.67
N SER A 114 9.01 3.78 20.47
CA SER A 114 7.68 4.14 19.98
C SER A 114 7.67 5.39 19.11
N TYR A 115 8.58 6.36 19.33
CA TYR A 115 8.80 7.49 18.42
C TYR A 115 9.31 7.09 17.03
N ARG A 116 9.75 5.84 16.82
CA ARG A 116 10.25 5.33 15.55
C ARG A 116 9.35 4.25 14.94
N GLY A 117 8.75 3.39 15.76
CA GLY A 117 7.81 2.35 15.30
C GLY A 117 6.33 2.75 15.29
N GLN A 118 5.83 3.46 16.32
CA GLN A 118 4.39 3.67 16.51
C GLN A 118 3.87 4.96 15.85
N THR A 119 2.82 4.83 15.05
CA THR A 119 2.21 5.94 14.30
C THR A 119 1.79 7.09 15.20
N LEU A 120 0.84 6.84 16.11
CA LEU A 120 0.17 7.91 16.84
C LEU A 120 1.16 8.64 17.73
N PHE A 121 2.05 7.91 18.40
CA PHE A 121 3.04 8.48 19.32
C PHE A 121 4.06 9.38 18.61
N ARG A 122 4.59 8.93 17.46
CA ARG A 122 5.46 9.75 16.61
C ARG A 122 4.74 11.00 16.11
N THR A 123 3.58 10.83 15.48
CA THR A 123 2.83 11.93 14.86
C THR A 123 2.33 12.93 15.91
N VAL A 124 1.88 12.48 17.09
CA VAL A 124 1.50 13.40 18.17
C VAL A 124 2.68 14.25 18.62
N ARG A 125 3.86 13.66 18.86
CA ARG A 125 5.08 14.42 19.15
C ARG A 125 5.43 15.41 18.03
N GLY A 126 5.31 14.99 16.76
CA GLY A 126 5.53 15.84 15.59
C GLY A 126 4.64 17.08 15.57
N MET A 127 3.31 16.89 15.68
CA MET A 127 2.36 18.02 15.73
C MET A 127 2.61 18.94 16.92
N MET A 128 3.01 18.40 18.07
CA MET A 128 3.25 19.23 19.26
C MET A 128 4.51 20.12 19.14
N TYR A 129 5.34 19.94 18.11
CA TYR A 129 6.37 20.92 17.75
C TYR A 129 5.80 22.27 17.28
N TYR A 130 4.58 22.32 16.73
CA TYR A 130 3.91 23.61 16.45
C TYR A 130 3.72 24.42 17.73
N ARG A 131 3.21 23.80 18.80
CA ARG A 131 3.05 24.46 20.10
C ARG A 131 4.39 24.99 20.62
N GLN A 132 5.45 24.17 20.56
CA GLN A 132 6.79 24.55 21.04
C GLN A 132 7.39 25.70 20.20
N ALA A 133 7.23 25.66 18.88
CA ALA A 133 7.66 26.74 18.00
C ALA A 133 6.89 28.04 18.29
N LEU A 134 5.58 27.97 18.51
CA LEU A 134 4.75 29.13 18.87
C LEU A 134 5.06 29.69 20.27
N GLU A 135 5.34 28.83 21.26
CA GLU A 135 5.76 29.23 22.61
C GLU A 135 7.07 30.03 22.56
N LEU A 136 8.06 29.53 21.82
CA LEU A 136 9.34 30.22 21.60
C LEU A 136 9.18 31.50 20.77
N GLN A 137 8.38 31.46 19.69
CA GLN A 137 8.10 32.63 18.87
C GLN A 137 7.38 33.73 19.66
N CYS A 138 6.44 33.36 20.55
CA CYS A 138 5.73 34.31 21.37
C CYS A 138 6.65 34.90 22.45
N PHE A 139 7.56 34.11 23.04
CA PHE A 139 8.60 34.62 23.91
C PHE A 139 9.48 35.65 23.17
N LEU A 140 9.97 35.33 21.96
CA LEU A 140 10.78 36.24 21.15
C LEU A 140 10.02 37.50 20.65
N ASP A 141 8.71 37.44 20.49
CA ASP A 141 7.87 38.60 20.13
C ASP A 141 7.62 39.56 21.32
N MET A 142 7.97 39.14 22.56
CA MET A 142 7.73 39.84 23.83
C MET A 142 9.02 40.22 24.59
N ALA A 143 10.08 39.42 24.50
CA ALA A 143 11.32 39.60 25.29
C ALA A 143 12.18 40.78 24.83
N GLU A 144 12.84 41.45 25.77
CA GLU A 144 13.79 42.53 25.49
C GLU A 144 15.23 42.01 25.28
N ASP A 145 16.10 42.85 24.68
CA ASP A 145 17.46 42.46 24.28
C ASP A 145 18.29 41.75 25.39
N PRO A 146 18.28 42.16 26.67
CA PRO A 146 19.03 41.46 27.73
C PRO A 146 18.56 40.03 28.00
N GLU A 147 17.25 39.80 27.92
CA GLU A 147 16.60 38.52 28.27
C GLU A 147 16.85 37.45 27.19
N ILE A 148 16.96 37.88 25.93
CA ILE A 148 17.31 37.04 24.79
C ILE A 148 18.72 36.42 24.99
N PHE A 149 19.67 37.18 25.56
CA PHE A 149 21.00 36.67 25.90
C PHE A 149 21.01 35.75 27.15
N GLY A 150 20.03 35.89 28.06
CA GLY A 150 19.86 34.98 29.21
C GLY A 150 19.32 33.59 28.84
N GLY A 151 18.72 33.46 27.66
CA GLY A 151 18.35 32.18 27.05
C GLY A 151 17.04 31.58 27.54
N TYR A 152 16.22 31.12 26.58
CA TYR A 152 14.88 30.56 26.80
C TYR A 152 14.83 29.36 27.78
N ARG A 153 15.91 28.57 27.89
CA ARG A 153 16.00 27.45 28.85
C ARG A 153 16.09 27.91 30.32
N GLY A 154 16.66 29.08 30.59
CA GLY A 154 16.84 29.59 31.96
C GLY A 154 15.52 29.84 32.70
N HIS A 155 14.43 30.05 31.95
CA HIS A 155 13.10 30.36 32.46
C HIS A 155 12.14 29.15 32.53
N ARG A 156 12.58 27.94 32.13
CA ARG A 156 11.76 26.71 32.23
C ARG A 156 12.01 25.91 33.51
N GLY A 157 13.10 26.16 34.23
CA GLY A 157 13.38 25.49 35.50
C GLY A 157 12.48 26.03 36.62
N HIS A 158 11.95 25.13 37.45
CA HIS A 158 11.33 25.50 38.73
C HIS A 158 12.40 26.15 39.64
N ARG A 159 12.49 27.49 39.62
CA ARG A 159 12.97 28.23 40.80
C ARG A 159 11.77 28.54 41.69
N PRO A 160 11.92 28.49 43.03
CA PRO A 160 10.91 29.03 43.93
C PRO A 160 10.66 30.51 43.59
N VAL A 161 9.40 30.91 43.58
CA VAL A 161 9.01 32.30 43.33
C VAL A 161 9.29 33.12 44.59
N ASP A 162 10.23 34.07 44.50
CA ASP A 162 10.33 35.13 45.50
C ASP A 162 9.15 36.10 45.34
N ILE A 163 8.36 36.27 46.40
CA ILE A 163 6.98 36.79 46.36
C ILE A 163 6.91 38.33 46.20
N ASN A 164 8.04 39.03 46.08
CA ASN A 164 8.12 40.48 46.34
C ASN A 164 8.06 41.43 45.11
N HIS A 165 7.63 40.97 43.93
CA HIS A 165 7.33 41.87 42.80
C HIS A 165 5.90 41.72 42.26
N ARG A 166 5.21 42.85 42.12
CA ARG A 166 3.81 42.97 41.69
C ARG A 166 3.60 42.59 40.22
N GLU A 167 2.56 41.80 39.99
CA GLU A 167 1.60 41.90 38.87
C GLU A 167 2.07 41.71 37.41
N GLU A 168 3.25 41.15 37.14
CA GLU A 168 3.56 40.58 35.82
C GLU A 168 3.49 39.05 35.83
N MET A 169 2.50 38.49 35.12
CA MET A 169 2.45 37.06 34.79
C MET A 169 3.75 36.68 34.06
N PRO A 170 4.56 35.73 34.58
CA PRO A 170 5.84 35.38 33.99
C PRO A 170 5.73 35.13 32.49
N PHE A 171 6.65 35.71 31.69
CA PHE A 171 6.58 35.67 30.23
C PHE A 171 6.40 34.24 29.65
N ALA A 172 6.91 33.22 30.34
CA ALA A 172 6.72 31.81 30.02
C ALA A 172 5.25 31.33 30.12
N ILE A 173 4.50 31.76 31.16
CA ILE A 173 3.08 31.42 31.30
C ILE A 173 2.26 32.17 30.24
N ARG A 174 2.59 33.44 29.97
CA ARG A 174 1.94 34.24 28.93
C ARG A 174 2.17 33.66 27.52
N SER A 175 3.40 33.22 27.20
CA SER A 175 3.71 32.62 25.90
C SER A 175 3.04 31.26 25.71
N GLN A 176 2.92 30.45 26.76
CA GLN A 176 2.16 29.20 26.75
C GLN A 176 0.66 29.45 26.53
N ALA A 177 0.05 30.38 27.28
CA ALA A 177 -1.36 30.72 27.11
C ALA A 177 -1.68 31.22 25.68
N VAL A 178 -0.80 32.05 25.09
CA VAL A 178 -0.95 32.49 23.69
C VAL A 178 -0.79 31.32 22.72
N ALA A 179 0.18 30.43 22.90
CA ALA A 179 0.34 29.25 22.07
C ALA A 179 -0.90 28.33 22.12
N ASP A 180 -1.44 28.08 23.30
CA ASP A 180 -2.65 27.24 23.49
C ASP A 180 -3.94 27.88 22.95
N MET A 181 -4.00 29.22 22.80
CA MET A 181 -5.09 29.90 22.08
C MET A 181 -4.94 29.88 20.55
N LYS A 182 -3.71 29.69 20.04
CA LYS A 182 -3.42 29.70 18.58
C LYS A 182 -3.37 28.31 17.97
N PHE A 183 -3.07 27.28 18.75
CA PHE A 183 -2.91 25.91 18.28
C PHE A 183 -3.71 24.91 19.11
N THR A 184 -4.56 24.14 18.42
CA THR A 184 -5.26 22.99 19.00
C THR A 184 -4.99 21.76 18.16
N TYR A 185 -4.71 20.63 18.80
CA TYR A 185 -4.51 19.37 18.10
C TYR A 185 -5.54 18.35 18.56
N VAL A 186 -6.29 17.78 17.61
CA VAL A 186 -7.39 16.86 17.88
C VAL A 186 -7.13 15.52 17.19
N VAL A 187 -7.05 14.44 17.97
CA VAL A 187 -7.01 13.07 17.46
C VAL A 187 -8.43 12.51 17.43
N SER A 188 -8.93 12.15 16.25
CA SER A 188 -10.21 11.44 16.10
C SER A 188 -9.96 9.95 16.33
N CYS A 189 -10.18 9.47 17.56
CA CYS A 189 -10.08 8.07 17.97
C CYS A 189 -11.48 7.52 18.23
N GLN A 190 -12.19 7.10 17.17
CA GLN A 190 -13.60 6.71 17.26
C GLN A 190 -13.86 5.62 18.32
N VAL A 191 -12.93 4.67 18.49
CA VAL A 191 -13.05 3.53 19.41
C VAL A 191 -12.61 3.84 20.86
N TYR A 192 -12.09 5.03 21.18
CA TYR A 192 -11.59 5.36 22.53
C TYR A 192 -12.64 5.08 23.62
N GLY A 193 -13.91 5.46 23.37
CA GLY A 193 -15.02 5.20 24.28
C GLY A 193 -15.34 3.72 24.48
N ALA A 194 -15.10 2.87 23.47
CA ALA A 194 -15.22 1.42 23.59
C ALA A 194 -14.02 0.83 24.34
N GLN A 195 -12.79 1.30 24.05
CA GLN A 195 -11.57 0.88 24.74
C GLN A 195 -11.60 1.21 26.23
N LYS A 196 -12.07 2.41 26.60
CA LYS A 196 -12.30 2.85 27.98
C LYS A 196 -13.29 1.96 28.75
N LYS A 197 -14.25 1.34 28.06
CA LYS A 197 -15.27 0.43 28.63
C LYS A 197 -14.89 -1.06 28.50
N SER A 198 -13.77 -1.38 27.84
CA SER A 198 -13.39 -2.76 27.50
C SER A 198 -12.73 -3.48 28.68
N ASN A 199 -13.00 -4.78 28.80
CA ASN A 199 -12.33 -5.67 29.75
C ASN A 199 -11.08 -6.35 29.14
N GLU A 200 -10.78 -6.15 27.85
CA GLU A 200 -9.58 -6.69 27.22
C GLU A 200 -8.33 -5.89 27.62
N LYS A 201 -7.29 -6.59 28.11
CA LYS A 201 -6.01 -5.97 28.52
C LYS A 201 -5.41 -5.04 27.45
N ARG A 202 -5.48 -5.42 26.17
CA ARG A 202 -4.95 -4.63 25.05
C ARG A 202 -5.70 -3.32 24.85
N ASP A 203 -7.04 -3.36 24.89
CA ASP A 203 -7.86 -2.15 24.75
C ASP A 203 -7.67 -1.21 25.95
N GLN A 204 -7.56 -1.76 27.17
CA GLN A 204 -7.23 -0.97 28.36
C GLN A 204 -5.85 -0.31 28.27
N SER A 205 -4.83 -1.05 27.79
CA SER A 205 -3.50 -0.50 27.52
C SER A 205 -3.54 0.62 26.46
N CYS A 206 -4.27 0.44 25.37
CA CYS A 206 -4.48 1.48 24.36
C CYS A 206 -5.13 2.74 24.95
N TYR A 207 -6.20 2.58 25.74
CA TYR A 207 -6.85 3.68 26.45
C TYR A 207 -5.88 4.43 27.37
N GLN A 208 -5.10 3.70 28.19
CA GLN A 208 -4.11 4.29 29.09
C GLN A 208 -3.00 5.03 28.32
N ASN A 209 -2.47 4.46 27.25
CA ASN A 209 -1.44 5.09 26.43
C ASN A 209 -1.94 6.39 25.75
N ILE A 210 -3.19 6.41 25.29
CA ILE A 210 -3.82 7.62 24.73
C ILE A 210 -4.07 8.68 25.82
N LEU A 211 -4.50 8.26 27.03
CA LEU A 211 -4.63 9.16 28.17
C LEU A 211 -3.28 9.76 28.57
N SER A 212 -2.22 8.97 28.69
CA SER A 212 -0.86 9.45 28.96
C SER A 212 -0.37 10.47 27.93
N LEU A 213 -0.72 10.30 26.64
CA LEU A 213 -0.44 11.32 25.62
C LEU A 213 -1.22 12.62 25.86
N MET A 214 -2.48 12.58 26.29
CA MET A 214 -3.25 13.78 26.63
C MET A 214 -2.72 14.49 27.88
N LEU A 215 -2.23 13.74 28.88
CA LEU A 215 -1.59 14.30 30.07
C LEU A 215 -0.22 14.91 29.74
N MET A 216 0.56 14.29 28.85
CA MET A 216 1.86 14.78 28.38
C MET A 216 1.75 16.06 27.51
N TYR A 217 0.63 16.24 26.80
CA TYR A 217 0.47 17.31 25.82
C TYR A 217 -0.81 18.13 26.05
N PRO A 218 -0.76 19.24 26.80
CA PRO A 218 -1.94 20.01 27.23
C PRO A 218 -2.86 20.56 26.12
N SER A 219 -2.38 20.72 24.89
CA SER A 219 -3.19 21.15 23.73
C SER A 219 -3.78 19.99 22.90
N LEU A 220 -3.47 18.73 23.27
CA LEU A 220 -4.03 17.54 22.65
C LEU A 220 -5.45 17.28 23.16
N ARG A 221 -6.37 17.01 22.24
CA ARG A 221 -7.74 16.59 22.50
C ARG A 221 -8.01 15.28 21.79
N VAL A 222 -8.91 14.47 22.32
CA VAL A 222 -9.37 13.24 21.65
C VAL A 222 -10.86 13.35 21.38
N ALA A 223 -11.26 13.13 20.13
CA ALA A 223 -12.66 13.03 19.72
C ALA A 223 -13.03 11.57 19.49
N TYR A 224 -14.13 11.10 20.07
CA TYR A 224 -14.56 9.70 19.99
C TYR A 224 -16.08 9.55 19.94
N ILE A 225 -16.55 8.33 19.66
CA ILE A 225 -17.97 7.98 19.63
C ILE A 225 -18.35 7.28 20.93
N ASP A 226 -19.30 7.85 21.67
CA ASP A 226 -19.94 7.22 22.83
C ASP A 226 -21.29 6.64 22.42
N GLU A 227 -21.41 5.31 22.51
CA GLU A 227 -22.68 4.59 22.35
C GLU A 227 -23.38 4.45 23.71
N ARG A 228 -24.67 4.80 23.77
CA ARG A 228 -25.55 4.63 24.93
C ARG A 228 -26.88 4.02 24.52
N GLU A 229 -27.46 3.19 25.38
CA GLU A 229 -28.83 2.71 25.24
C GLU A 229 -29.73 3.56 26.15
N GLU A 230 -30.74 4.22 25.58
CA GLU A 230 -31.71 5.03 26.31
C GLU A 230 -33.14 4.59 25.94
N THR A 231 -34.04 4.56 26.91
CA THR A 231 -35.43 4.12 26.72
C THR A 231 -36.31 5.28 26.26
N VAL A 232 -36.43 5.48 24.95
CA VAL A 232 -37.29 6.51 24.36
C VAL A 232 -38.65 5.91 24.00
N GLY A 233 -39.73 6.42 24.61
CA GLY A 233 -41.09 5.97 24.33
C GLY A 233 -41.36 4.48 24.64
N GLY A 234 -40.66 3.92 25.64
CA GLY A 234 -40.82 2.51 26.04
C GLY A 234 -40.06 1.50 25.18
N LYS A 235 -39.27 1.95 24.20
CA LYS A 235 -38.34 1.11 23.43
C LYS A 235 -36.90 1.50 23.75
N SER A 236 -36.01 0.52 23.87
CA SER A 236 -34.57 0.81 23.95
C SER A 236 -34.06 1.23 22.57
N GLU A 237 -33.49 2.43 22.49
CA GLU A 237 -32.88 2.97 21.28
C GLU A 237 -31.40 3.27 21.52
N LYS A 238 -30.54 2.96 20.55
CA LYS A 238 -29.11 3.27 20.60
C LYS A 238 -28.88 4.70 20.16
N LEU A 239 -28.47 5.53 21.11
CA LEU A 239 -28.07 6.90 20.86
C LEU A 239 -26.55 7.00 20.74
N TYR A 240 -26.13 7.82 19.77
CA TYR A 240 -24.74 8.02 19.42
C TYR A 240 -24.35 9.46 19.72
N TYR A 241 -23.23 9.64 20.41
CA TYR A 241 -22.70 10.96 20.76
C TYR A 241 -21.27 11.09 20.24
N SER A 242 -20.95 12.22 19.62
CA SER A 242 -19.56 12.65 19.42
C SER A 242 -19.11 13.38 20.68
N VAL A 243 -18.04 12.88 21.31
CA VAL A 243 -17.51 13.40 22.57
C VAL A 243 -16.07 13.87 22.34
N LEU A 244 -15.76 15.09 22.78
CA LEU A 244 -14.41 15.66 22.79
C LEU A 244 -13.90 15.70 24.23
N VAL A 245 -12.74 15.08 24.49
CA VAL A 245 -12.06 15.08 25.79
C VAL A 245 -10.68 15.75 25.73
N LYS A 246 -10.19 16.15 26.91
CA LYS A 246 -8.82 16.63 27.17
C LYS A 246 -8.20 15.85 28.32
N GLY A 247 -6.88 15.93 28.49
CA GLY A 247 -6.24 15.55 29.76
C GLY A 247 -6.58 16.57 30.86
N GLY A 248 -7.01 16.06 32.01
CA GLY A 248 -6.98 16.78 33.30
C GLY A 248 -5.68 16.50 34.05
N ASP A 249 -5.73 16.46 35.39
CA ASP A 249 -4.55 16.12 36.21
C ASP A 249 -4.21 14.62 36.18
N LYS A 250 -5.23 13.75 36.12
CA LYS A 250 -5.09 12.28 36.20
C LYS A 250 -6.01 11.49 35.27
N PHE A 251 -7.06 12.12 34.74
CA PHE A 251 -8.13 11.47 33.97
C PHE A 251 -8.46 12.29 32.73
N ASP A 252 -9.24 11.70 31.81
CA ASP A 252 -9.83 12.42 30.69
C ASP A 252 -11.06 13.23 31.14
N GLU A 253 -11.07 14.52 30.80
CA GLU A 253 -12.16 15.45 31.09
C GLU A 253 -12.98 15.73 29.82
N GLU A 254 -14.30 15.62 29.92
CA GLU A 254 -15.22 15.93 28.83
C GLU A 254 -15.33 17.44 28.59
N VAL A 255 -15.08 17.86 27.35
CA VAL A 255 -15.14 19.28 26.93
C VAL A 255 -16.47 19.56 26.21
N TYR A 256 -16.86 18.68 25.29
CA TYR A 256 -18.12 18.79 24.54
C TYR A 256 -18.72 17.42 24.25
N ARG A 257 -20.04 17.35 24.21
CA ARG A 257 -20.83 16.19 23.80
C ARG A 257 -21.94 16.63 22.88
N ILE A 258 -22.00 16.03 21.68
CA ILE A 258 -22.97 16.37 20.64
C ILE A 258 -23.70 15.10 20.23
N LYS A 259 -25.04 15.09 20.37
CA LYS A 259 -25.89 13.99 19.89
C LYS A 259 -25.84 13.93 18.36
N LEU A 260 -25.60 12.75 17.82
CA LEU A 260 -25.55 12.51 16.38
C LEU A 260 -26.92 12.03 15.87
N PRO A 261 -27.28 12.32 14.60
CA PRO A 261 -28.59 11.97 14.06
C PRO A 261 -28.75 10.48 13.71
N GLY A 262 -27.72 9.67 13.94
CA GLY A 262 -27.70 8.23 13.68
C GLY A 262 -26.32 7.65 14.03
N ARG A 263 -26.14 6.35 13.75
CA ARG A 263 -24.83 5.71 13.91
C ARG A 263 -23.82 6.34 12.93
N PRO A 264 -22.61 6.73 13.37
CA PRO A 264 -21.63 7.36 12.50
C PRO A 264 -21.27 6.54 11.26
N THR A 265 -21.27 5.21 11.38
CA THR A 265 -21.04 4.28 10.26
C THR A 265 -22.08 4.43 9.15
N ASP A 266 -23.31 4.82 9.50
CA ASP A 266 -24.40 4.90 8.53
C ASP A 266 -24.40 6.25 7.79
N ILE A 267 -23.57 7.20 8.24
CA ILE A 267 -23.45 8.58 7.72
C ILE A 267 -22.14 8.78 6.95
N GLY A 268 -21.04 8.13 7.36
CA GLY A 268 -19.75 8.20 6.66
C GLY A 268 -18.68 7.28 7.27
N GLU A 269 -18.32 6.20 6.56
CA GLU A 269 -17.29 5.26 7.00
C GLU A 269 -15.88 5.60 6.50
N GLY A 270 -14.94 5.73 7.44
CA GLY A 270 -13.57 5.29 7.22
C GLY A 270 -12.45 6.30 7.37
N LYS A 271 -11.23 5.79 7.19
CA LYS A 271 -9.98 6.56 7.18
C LYS A 271 -9.99 7.74 6.17
N PRO A 272 -10.68 7.71 4.99
CA PRO A 272 -10.65 8.82 4.03
C PRO A 272 -11.22 10.16 4.51
N GLU A 273 -12.41 10.19 5.13
CA GLU A 273 -12.98 11.45 5.68
C GLU A 273 -12.19 11.93 6.90
N ASN A 274 -11.57 10.99 7.62
CA ASN A 274 -10.70 11.29 8.73
C ASN A 274 -9.27 11.72 8.30
N GLN A 275 -8.83 11.52 7.04
CA GLN A 275 -7.40 11.61 6.64
C GLN A 275 -6.89 12.96 6.18
N ASN A 276 -7.76 13.93 5.89
CA ASN A 276 -7.38 15.14 5.14
C ASN A 276 -6.41 16.12 5.83
N HIS A 277 -6.00 15.89 7.09
CA HIS A 277 -5.53 16.97 7.96
C HIS A 277 -4.23 16.68 8.76
N ALA A 278 -3.47 15.64 8.38
CA ALA A 278 -2.20 15.29 9.04
C ALA A 278 -1.02 16.05 8.42
N ILE A 279 -0.39 16.94 9.20
CA ILE A 279 0.74 17.80 8.79
C ILE A 279 1.99 17.48 9.64
N ASP A 280 2.54 16.27 9.49
CA ASP A 280 3.66 15.78 10.33
C ASP A 280 4.95 16.50 9.93
N ASN A 281 5.33 17.52 10.71
CA ASN A 281 6.42 18.45 10.38
C ASN A 281 7.49 18.42 11.47
N TYR A 282 8.72 18.70 11.05
CA TYR A 282 9.79 19.01 11.99
C TYR A 282 9.62 20.42 12.58
N ILE A 283 10.28 20.65 13.72
CA ILE A 283 10.22 21.91 14.45
C ILE A 283 10.68 23.11 13.61
N GLU A 284 11.64 22.91 12.71
CA GLU A 284 12.13 23.93 11.78
C GLU A 284 11.04 24.44 10.82
N GLU A 285 10.28 23.54 10.19
CA GLU A 285 9.17 23.93 9.29
C GLU A 285 8.00 24.53 10.07
N ALA A 286 7.79 24.12 11.32
CA ALA A 286 6.75 24.65 12.19
C ALA A 286 6.84 26.17 12.41
N PHE A 287 8.05 26.75 12.40
CA PHE A 287 8.24 28.21 12.52
C PHE A 287 7.58 29.01 11.38
N LYS A 288 7.36 28.41 10.20
CA LYS A 288 6.80 29.09 9.01
C LYS A 288 5.28 29.22 9.03
N MET A 289 4.57 28.56 9.95
CA MET A 289 3.09 28.53 9.92
C MET A 289 2.46 29.92 10.00
N ARG A 290 3.09 30.88 10.69
CA ARG A 290 2.64 32.28 10.72
C ARG A 290 2.62 32.89 9.32
N ASN A 291 3.67 32.66 8.52
CA ASN A 291 3.75 33.13 7.14
C ASN A 291 2.73 32.40 6.25
N VAL A 292 2.56 31.08 6.42
CA VAL A 292 1.62 30.26 5.63
C VAL A 292 0.18 30.72 5.80
N LEU A 293 -0.26 30.94 7.04
CA LEU A 293 -1.61 31.38 7.34
C LEU A 293 -1.88 32.81 6.85
N GLU A 294 -0.85 33.66 6.77
CA GLU A 294 -0.94 35.01 6.22
C GLU A 294 -1.28 35.03 4.71
N GLU A 295 -0.98 33.98 3.95
CA GLU A 295 -1.44 33.89 2.54
C GLU A 295 -2.96 33.76 2.44
N LEU A 296 -3.65 33.18 3.43
CA LEU A 296 -5.13 33.04 3.42
C LEU A 296 -5.85 34.39 3.46
N LEU A 297 -5.23 35.41 4.08
CA LEU A 297 -5.81 36.76 4.23
C LEU A 297 -5.68 37.62 2.97
N LYS A 298 -4.85 37.22 1.99
CA LYS A 298 -4.59 38.02 0.80
C LYS A 298 -5.64 37.78 -0.29
N SER A 299 -5.96 38.82 -1.05
CA SER A 299 -6.88 38.68 -2.19
C SER A 299 -6.26 37.79 -3.27
N HIS A 300 -6.92 36.67 -3.57
CA HIS A 300 -6.48 35.67 -4.54
C HIS A 300 -6.87 36.01 -6.00
N ARG A 301 -7.21 37.28 -6.30
CA ARG A 301 -7.54 37.73 -7.67
C ARG A 301 -6.26 38.10 -8.43
N GLY A 302 -5.73 37.18 -9.25
CA GLY A 302 -4.68 37.49 -10.24
C GLY A 302 -3.57 36.43 -10.41
N ASP A 303 -2.52 36.78 -11.13
CA ASP A 303 -1.36 35.93 -11.48
C ASP A 303 -0.33 35.76 -10.35
N ARG A 304 -0.78 35.74 -9.08
CA ARG A 304 0.12 35.63 -7.92
C ARG A 304 0.73 34.23 -7.86
N LYS A 305 2.05 34.15 -8.04
CA LYS A 305 2.82 32.90 -7.87
C LYS A 305 2.81 32.44 -6.39
N PRO A 306 2.88 31.13 -6.11
CA PRO A 306 3.08 30.62 -4.75
C PRO A 306 4.33 31.24 -4.12
N THR A 307 4.19 31.77 -2.91
CA THR A 307 5.21 32.56 -2.21
C THR A 307 5.87 31.82 -1.05
N ILE A 308 5.29 30.70 -0.61
CA ILE A 308 5.80 29.90 0.51
C ILE A 308 5.76 28.42 0.11
N LEU A 309 6.85 27.73 0.41
CA LEU A 309 7.03 26.30 0.21
C LEU A 309 7.37 25.68 1.58
N VAL A 310 6.40 24.97 2.16
CA VAL A 310 6.62 24.06 3.29
C VAL A 310 6.90 22.68 2.69
N HIS A 311 7.92 22.00 3.20
CA HIS A 311 8.36 20.71 2.67
C HIS A 311 8.36 19.63 3.76
N PHE A 312 7.71 18.51 3.45
CA PHE A 312 7.63 17.34 4.30
C PHE A 312 8.78 16.39 3.97
N GLY A 313 9.97 16.67 4.51
CA GLY A 313 11.14 15.83 4.29
C GLY A 313 11.17 14.66 5.28
N SER A 314 10.90 13.43 4.84
CA SER A 314 11.20 12.22 5.63
C SER A 314 11.16 10.98 4.75
N PHE A 315 12.26 10.22 4.72
CA PHE A 315 12.35 8.78 5.05
C PHE A 315 13.79 8.35 4.82
N ASN A 316 14.53 8.07 5.90
CA ASN A 316 15.85 7.43 5.77
C ASN A 316 15.59 5.94 5.49
N SER A 317 15.84 5.47 4.26
CA SER A 317 15.44 4.12 3.86
C SER A 317 16.40 3.06 4.36
N VAL A 318 15.90 2.12 5.16
CA VAL A 318 16.66 0.93 5.56
C VAL A 318 16.64 -0.14 4.46
N SER A 319 15.55 -0.17 3.66
CA SER A 319 15.35 -1.10 2.55
C SER A 319 15.17 -0.40 1.20
N SER A 320 15.46 -1.11 0.10
CA SER A 320 15.29 -0.62 -1.27
C SER A 320 13.83 -0.31 -1.63
N LEU A 321 12.87 -1.09 -1.12
CA LEU A 321 11.43 -0.78 -1.20
C LEU A 321 11.09 0.60 -0.61
N ALA A 322 11.61 0.88 0.59
CA ALA A 322 11.40 2.17 1.25
C ALA A 322 12.10 3.31 0.49
N TRP A 323 13.27 3.06 -0.12
CA TRP A 323 13.96 4.03 -0.98
C TRP A 323 13.15 4.39 -2.23
N PHE A 324 12.63 3.38 -2.94
CA PHE A 324 11.82 3.60 -4.14
C PHE A 324 10.55 4.39 -3.86
N MET A 325 9.84 4.03 -2.78
CA MET A 325 8.65 4.77 -2.36
C MET A 325 8.99 6.18 -1.88
N SER A 326 10.04 6.36 -1.07
CA SER A 326 10.48 7.68 -0.59
C SER A 326 10.84 8.62 -1.75
N ASN A 327 11.58 8.14 -2.74
CA ASN A 327 11.96 8.94 -3.91
C ASN A 327 10.76 9.23 -4.81
N GLN A 328 9.83 8.28 -4.98
CA GLN A 328 8.59 8.50 -5.75
C GLN A 328 7.70 9.53 -5.05
N GLU A 329 7.55 9.43 -3.73
CA GLU A 329 6.81 10.38 -2.90
C GLU A 329 7.43 11.78 -3.00
N THR A 330 8.74 11.88 -2.78
CA THR A 330 9.49 13.14 -2.81
C THR A 330 9.28 13.83 -4.16
N SER A 331 9.55 13.13 -5.28
CA SER A 331 9.36 13.67 -6.63
C SER A 331 7.91 14.08 -6.92
N PHE A 332 6.93 13.35 -6.40
CA PHE A 332 5.52 13.71 -6.50
C PHE A 332 5.23 15.03 -5.75
N VAL A 333 5.60 15.14 -4.47
CA VAL A 333 5.27 16.30 -3.60
C VAL A 333 6.10 17.56 -3.90
N THR A 334 7.25 17.41 -4.57
CA THR A 334 8.14 18.52 -4.99
C THR A 334 7.99 18.90 -6.46
N ILE A 335 8.78 18.36 -7.39
CA ILE A 335 8.83 18.77 -8.80
C ILE A 335 7.51 18.51 -9.53
N GLY A 336 6.82 17.40 -9.21
CA GLY A 336 5.47 17.13 -9.67
C GLY A 336 4.52 18.27 -9.29
N GLN A 337 4.32 18.51 -7.99
CA GLN A 337 3.47 19.61 -7.53
C GLN A 337 3.94 21.01 -7.99
N ARG A 338 5.23 21.25 -8.23
CA ARG A 338 5.72 22.54 -8.76
C ARG A 338 5.24 22.80 -10.20
N ILE A 339 5.34 21.80 -11.08
CA ILE A 339 4.85 21.87 -12.47
C ILE A 339 3.32 22.04 -12.51
N LEU A 340 2.60 21.39 -11.58
CA LEU A 340 1.16 21.54 -11.44
C LEU A 340 0.74 22.90 -10.84
N ALA A 341 1.52 23.43 -9.90
CA ALA A 341 1.25 24.76 -9.33
C ALA A 341 1.50 25.88 -10.35
N SER A 342 2.52 25.75 -11.20
CA SER A 342 2.89 26.73 -12.22
C SER A 342 3.32 26.04 -13.52
N PRO A 343 2.55 26.15 -14.63
CA PRO A 343 1.49 27.14 -14.86
C PRO A 343 0.07 26.71 -14.48
N LEU A 344 -0.20 25.47 -14.02
CA LEU A 344 -1.57 24.93 -13.97
C LEU A 344 -2.43 25.41 -12.77
N ARG A 345 -1.86 26.20 -11.84
CA ARG A 345 -2.54 26.90 -10.72
C ARG A 345 -3.31 25.99 -9.75
N VAL A 346 -2.88 24.73 -9.59
CA VAL A 346 -3.50 23.76 -8.66
C VAL A 346 -2.45 22.92 -7.96
N ARG A 347 -2.67 22.65 -6.67
CA ARG A 347 -1.91 21.70 -5.87
C ARG A 347 -2.90 20.75 -5.18
N PHE A 348 -2.96 19.50 -5.63
CA PHE A 348 -3.72 18.44 -4.98
C PHE A 348 -2.74 17.34 -4.55
N HIS A 349 -2.69 17.08 -3.26
CA HIS A 349 -1.96 15.98 -2.66
C HIS A 349 -2.96 14.82 -2.50
N TYR A 350 -2.86 13.79 -3.33
CA TYR A 350 -3.82 12.67 -3.39
C TYR A 350 -5.31 13.07 -3.51
N GLY A 351 -5.60 14.25 -4.07
CA GLY A 351 -6.96 14.79 -4.21
C GLY A 351 -7.47 15.60 -3.01
N HIS A 352 -6.66 15.81 -1.97
CA HIS A 352 -6.96 16.73 -0.87
C HIS A 352 -5.94 17.89 -0.79
N PRO A 353 -6.29 19.03 -0.17
CA PRO A 353 -5.33 20.03 0.28
C PRO A 353 -4.70 19.63 1.63
N ASP A 354 -3.48 20.08 1.91
CA ASP A 354 -2.83 19.86 3.22
C ASP A 354 -3.22 20.95 4.26
N VAL A 355 -3.49 22.17 3.79
CA VAL A 355 -3.98 23.30 4.58
C VAL A 355 -5.15 23.94 3.84
N PHE A 356 -6.23 24.24 4.56
CA PHE A 356 -7.47 24.74 3.98
C PHE A 356 -8.21 25.66 4.96
N ASP A 357 -8.95 26.63 4.42
CA ASP A 357 -9.91 27.40 5.22
C ASP A 357 -11.13 26.52 5.57
N ARG A 358 -11.30 26.26 6.87
CA ARG A 358 -12.43 25.51 7.43
C ARG A 358 -13.79 26.14 7.11
N ILE A 359 -13.90 27.47 7.18
CA ILE A 359 -15.16 28.20 6.93
C ILE A 359 -15.52 28.09 5.45
N PHE A 360 -14.54 28.23 4.56
CA PHE A 360 -14.72 28.03 3.12
C PHE A 360 -15.25 26.63 2.78
N HIS A 361 -14.75 25.58 3.43
CA HIS A 361 -15.08 24.19 3.12
C HIS A 361 -16.42 23.73 3.73
N ILE A 362 -16.68 24.05 5.00
CA ILE A 362 -17.95 23.69 5.67
C ILE A 362 -19.16 24.27 4.91
N THR A 363 -19.01 25.46 4.33
CA THR A 363 -20.07 26.13 3.57
C THR A 363 -20.25 25.64 2.13
N ARG A 364 -19.37 24.77 1.61
CA ARG A 364 -19.36 24.36 0.19
C ARG A 364 -19.33 22.84 -0.06
N GLY A 365 -19.05 22.04 0.95
CA GLY A 365 -18.85 20.58 0.83
C GLY A 365 -17.41 20.22 0.46
N GLY A 366 -16.91 19.13 1.06
CA GLY A 366 -15.55 18.61 0.83
C GLY A 366 -15.46 17.61 -0.33
N ILE A 367 -14.22 17.29 -0.74
CA ILE A 367 -13.92 16.40 -1.88
C ILE A 367 -13.72 14.93 -1.43
N SER A 368 -13.47 14.69 -0.15
CA SER A 368 -13.21 13.34 0.38
C SER A 368 -14.50 12.60 0.72
N LYS A 369 -14.61 11.35 0.26
CA LYS A 369 -15.78 10.50 0.44
C LYS A 369 -15.43 9.19 1.15
N ALA A 370 -16.29 8.76 2.05
CA ALA A 370 -16.23 7.50 2.77
C ALA A 370 -16.22 6.22 1.90
N SER A 371 -15.78 5.10 2.49
CA SER A 371 -15.73 3.76 1.92
C SER A 371 -16.16 2.73 2.99
N LYS A 372 -17.15 1.89 2.66
CA LYS A 372 -18.06 1.20 3.59
C LYS A 372 -17.50 -0.03 4.34
N ILE A 373 -16.19 -0.10 4.56
CA ILE A 373 -15.54 -1.18 5.32
C ILE A 373 -14.30 -0.59 6.03
N ILE A 374 -13.97 -1.03 7.24
CA ILE A 374 -12.73 -0.68 7.99
C ILE A 374 -12.15 -1.96 8.65
N ASN A 375 -10.86 -2.28 8.45
CA ASN A 375 -10.10 -3.39 9.09
C ASN A 375 -8.57 -3.22 8.84
N LEU A 376 -7.69 -3.31 9.84
CA LEU A 376 -6.21 -3.04 9.76
C LEU A 376 -5.36 -4.27 9.27
N SER A 377 -4.05 -4.10 8.90
CA SER A 377 -2.97 -5.04 8.38
C SER A 377 -2.90 -5.53 6.89
N GLU A 378 -1.88 -5.28 6.02
CA GLU A 378 -0.51 -4.68 6.07
C GLU A 378 0.01 -4.12 4.69
N ASP A 379 1.08 -3.29 4.70
CA ASP A 379 2.09 -3.06 3.63
C ASP A 379 1.85 -2.02 2.47
N ILE A 380 2.95 -1.58 1.81
CA ILE A 380 3.07 -0.53 0.77
C ILE A 380 2.09 -0.75 -0.39
N PHE A 381 1.98 -1.98 -0.90
CA PHE A 381 1.07 -2.28 -2.00
C PHE A 381 -0.41 -2.23 -1.57
N SER A 382 -0.72 -2.52 -0.30
CA SER A 382 -2.06 -2.33 0.25
C SER A 382 -2.44 -0.86 0.38
N VAL A 383 -1.48 0.03 0.68
CA VAL A 383 -1.69 1.49 0.60
C VAL A 383 -2.10 1.88 -0.83
N GLN A 384 -1.36 1.42 -1.84
CA GLN A 384 -1.66 1.75 -3.25
C GLN A 384 -3.00 1.17 -3.71
N ALA A 385 -3.31 -0.08 -3.32
CA ALA A 385 -4.60 -0.72 -3.55
C ALA A 385 -5.75 0.11 -2.95
N LYS A 386 -5.57 0.61 -1.73
CA LYS A 386 -6.54 1.48 -1.06
C LYS A 386 -6.72 2.82 -1.79
N VAL A 387 -5.65 3.50 -2.20
CA VAL A 387 -5.77 4.79 -2.93
C VAL A 387 -6.39 4.57 -4.31
N ALA A 388 -6.06 3.47 -5.01
CA ALA A 388 -6.68 3.10 -6.28
C ALA A 388 -8.19 2.80 -6.14
N ASN A 389 -8.60 2.03 -5.12
CA ASN A 389 -10.02 1.83 -4.79
C ASN A 389 -10.73 3.18 -4.52
N GLY A 390 -10.12 4.05 -3.72
CA GLY A 390 -10.70 5.37 -3.38
C GLY A 390 -10.90 6.27 -4.60
N ASN A 391 -9.93 6.30 -5.52
CA ASN A 391 -10.06 7.02 -6.79
C ASN A 391 -11.11 6.36 -7.72
N GLY A 392 -11.30 5.04 -7.64
CA GLY A 392 -12.40 4.35 -8.31
C GLY A 392 -13.77 4.86 -7.87
N GLU A 393 -14.02 4.95 -6.56
CA GLU A 393 -15.27 5.51 -6.02
C GLU A 393 -15.45 6.99 -6.35
N GLN A 394 -14.36 7.79 -6.28
CA GLN A 394 -14.40 9.19 -6.70
C GLN A 394 -14.81 9.33 -8.17
N THR A 395 -14.35 8.44 -9.05
CA THR A 395 -14.74 8.41 -10.48
C THR A 395 -16.24 8.16 -10.65
N LEU A 396 -16.85 7.35 -9.78
CA LEU A 396 -18.29 7.09 -9.75
C LEU A 396 -19.11 8.19 -9.02
N SER A 397 -18.46 9.20 -8.45
CA SER A 397 -19.12 10.22 -7.62
C SER A 397 -19.69 11.40 -8.42
N ARG A 398 -20.83 11.92 -7.95
CA ARG A 398 -21.41 13.19 -8.43
C ARG A 398 -20.50 14.39 -8.13
N ASP A 399 -19.60 14.25 -7.17
CA ASP A 399 -18.78 15.34 -6.64
C ASP A 399 -17.66 15.65 -7.62
N VAL A 400 -16.99 14.62 -8.18
CA VAL A 400 -16.04 14.76 -9.30
C VAL A 400 -16.71 15.32 -10.55
N TYR A 401 -17.93 14.88 -10.88
CA TYR A 401 -18.71 15.46 -11.99
C TYR A 401 -19.00 16.96 -11.78
N SER A 402 -19.29 17.36 -10.55
CA SER A 402 -19.60 18.75 -10.19
C SER A 402 -18.37 19.65 -10.16
N LEU A 403 -17.22 19.13 -9.71
CA LEU A 403 -15.92 19.78 -9.80
C LEU A 403 -15.48 19.95 -11.26
N GLY A 404 -15.61 18.90 -12.06
CA GLY A 404 -15.24 18.91 -13.47
C GLY A 404 -16.00 19.93 -14.32
N ARG A 405 -17.25 20.26 -13.94
CA ARG A 405 -18.04 21.34 -14.56
C ARG A 405 -17.63 22.76 -14.11
N ARG A 406 -16.82 22.90 -13.06
CA ARG A 406 -16.40 24.17 -12.46
C ARG A 406 -14.91 24.49 -12.64
N PHE A 407 -14.09 23.48 -12.91
CA PHE A 407 -12.66 23.65 -13.20
C PHE A 407 -12.46 24.12 -14.64
N ASP A 408 -11.57 25.11 -14.81
CA ASP A 408 -11.00 25.42 -16.13
C ASP A 408 -10.05 24.31 -16.60
N PHE A 409 -9.60 24.41 -17.85
CA PHE A 409 -8.74 23.42 -18.50
C PHE A 409 -7.48 23.07 -17.70
N TYR A 410 -6.80 24.06 -17.12
CA TYR A 410 -5.55 23.84 -16.40
C TYR A 410 -5.81 23.17 -15.04
N ARG A 411 -6.84 23.63 -14.32
CA ARG A 411 -7.28 23.00 -13.07
C ARG A 411 -7.73 21.56 -13.29
N MET A 412 -8.45 21.30 -14.37
CA MET A 412 -8.87 19.96 -14.78
C MET A 412 -7.66 19.07 -15.11
N LEU A 413 -6.65 19.56 -15.83
CA LEU A 413 -5.45 18.79 -16.17
C LEU A 413 -4.66 18.39 -14.92
N SER A 414 -4.51 19.30 -13.95
CA SER A 414 -3.88 18.98 -12.67
C SER A 414 -4.69 17.98 -11.84
N PHE A 415 -6.02 18.16 -11.76
CA PHE A 415 -6.91 17.20 -11.12
C PHE A 415 -6.81 15.80 -11.77
N TYR A 416 -6.81 15.73 -13.10
CA TYR A 416 -6.61 14.48 -13.86
C TYR A 416 -5.30 13.80 -13.49
N PHE A 417 -4.17 14.51 -13.50
CA PHE A 417 -2.85 13.95 -13.20
C PHE A 417 -2.66 13.52 -11.73
N THR A 418 -3.40 14.12 -10.77
CA THR A 418 -3.23 13.86 -9.34
C THR A 418 -4.27 12.91 -8.73
N THR A 419 -5.36 12.64 -9.45
CA THR A 419 -6.50 11.86 -8.93
C THR A 419 -6.96 10.81 -9.96
N VAL A 420 -8.26 10.76 -10.27
CA VAL A 420 -8.93 9.75 -11.09
C VAL A 420 -8.27 9.49 -12.44
N GLY A 421 -7.72 10.53 -13.09
CA GLY A 421 -7.10 10.44 -14.41
C GLY A 421 -5.78 9.65 -14.42
N PHE A 422 -5.00 9.71 -13.34
CA PHE A 422 -3.76 8.94 -13.19
C PHE A 422 -4.04 7.43 -13.06
N TYR A 423 -5.04 7.07 -12.24
CA TYR A 423 -5.46 5.68 -12.07
C TYR A 423 -6.19 5.14 -13.31
N PHE A 424 -6.98 5.98 -13.98
CA PHE A 424 -7.57 5.66 -15.28
C PHE A 424 -6.49 5.41 -16.34
N SER A 425 -5.49 6.30 -16.46
CA SER A 425 -4.38 6.12 -17.40
C SER A 425 -3.58 4.84 -17.08
N SER A 426 -3.35 4.56 -15.79
CA SER A 426 -2.70 3.32 -15.33
C SER A 426 -3.48 2.06 -15.73
N MET A 427 -4.81 2.09 -15.60
CA MET A 427 -5.69 1.01 -16.04
C MET A 427 -5.68 0.86 -17.55
N VAL A 428 -5.76 1.95 -18.32
CA VAL A 428 -5.71 1.93 -19.79
C VAL A 428 -4.39 1.33 -20.27
N THR A 429 -3.24 1.71 -19.71
CA THR A 429 -1.93 1.10 -20.05
C THR A 429 -1.95 -0.42 -19.91
N VAL A 430 -2.52 -0.94 -18.82
CA VAL A 430 -2.65 -2.40 -18.61
C VAL A 430 -3.65 -3.03 -19.59
N LEU A 431 -4.78 -2.38 -19.86
CA LEU A 431 -5.75 -2.85 -20.86
C LEU A 431 -5.15 -2.88 -22.27
N THR A 432 -4.31 -1.91 -22.64
CA THR A 432 -3.60 -1.90 -23.93
C THR A 432 -2.69 -3.12 -24.09
N VAL A 433 -1.98 -3.56 -23.04
CA VAL A 433 -1.18 -4.80 -23.09
C VAL A 433 -2.07 -6.02 -23.36
N TYR A 434 -3.22 -6.11 -22.69
CA TYR A 434 -4.19 -7.17 -22.90
C TYR A 434 -4.76 -7.17 -24.33
N VAL A 435 -5.22 -6.01 -24.82
CA VAL A 435 -5.75 -5.85 -26.18
C VAL A 435 -4.67 -6.17 -27.22
N PHE A 436 -3.42 -5.76 -26.99
CA PHE A 436 -2.30 -6.06 -27.86
C PHE A 436 -2.03 -7.57 -27.96
N LEU A 437 -1.92 -8.27 -26.82
CA LEU A 437 -1.61 -9.71 -26.80
C LEU A 437 -2.77 -10.57 -27.32
N TYR A 438 -4.01 -10.28 -26.93
CA TYR A 438 -5.18 -10.98 -27.50
C TYR A 438 -5.38 -10.67 -28.98
N GLY A 439 -5.19 -9.41 -29.41
CA GLY A 439 -5.24 -9.01 -30.81
C GLY A 439 -4.20 -9.75 -31.65
N ARG A 440 -2.92 -9.77 -31.21
CA ARG A 440 -1.86 -10.56 -31.85
C ARG A 440 -2.20 -12.04 -31.93
N LEU A 441 -2.71 -12.63 -30.85
CA LEU A 441 -3.12 -14.02 -30.85
C LEU A 441 -4.21 -14.30 -31.89
N TYR A 442 -5.24 -13.46 -31.99
CA TYR A 442 -6.31 -13.64 -32.97
C TYR A 442 -5.82 -13.44 -34.41
N LEU A 443 -4.83 -12.57 -34.66
CA LEU A 443 -4.17 -12.43 -35.97
C LEU A 443 -3.34 -13.67 -36.34
N VAL A 444 -2.63 -14.27 -35.36
CA VAL A 444 -1.91 -15.54 -35.54
C VAL A 444 -2.87 -16.69 -35.84
N LEU A 445 -3.88 -16.90 -35.00
CA LEU A 445 -4.81 -18.03 -35.09
C LEU A 445 -5.81 -17.92 -36.26
N SER A 446 -6.05 -16.73 -36.80
CA SER A 446 -6.80 -16.57 -38.05
C SER A 446 -5.95 -16.82 -39.31
N GLY A 447 -4.62 -16.81 -39.18
CA GLY A 447 -3.68 -16.79 -40.31
C GLY A 447 -3.54 -15.42 -40.98
N LEU A 448 -4.30 -14.40 -40.56
CA LEU A 448 -4.27 -13.07 -41.13
C LEU A 448 -2.89 -12.39 -40.95
N GLU A 449 -2.18 -12.68 -39.85
CA GLU A 449 -0.81 -12.17 -39.66
C GLU A 449 0.15 -12.63 -40.78
N ARG A 450 -0.01 -13.87 -41.29
CA ARG A 450 0.81 -14.37 -42.41
C ARG A 450 0.48 -13.63 -43.71
N ALA A 451 -0.81 -13.49 -44.02
CA ALA A 451 -1.26 -12.77 -45.22
C ALA A 451 -0.84 -11.29 -45.24
N VAL A 452 -0.85 -10.61 -44.09
CA VAL A 452 -0.39 -9.22 -43.94
C VAL A 452 1.13 -9.07 -44.11
N LEU A 453 1.92 -10.12 -43.87
CA LEU A 453 3.38 -10.09 -43.98
C LEU A 453 3.92 -10.61 -45.31
N GLU A 454 3.09 -11.33 -46.07
CA GLU A 454 3.32 -11.65 -47.47
C GLU A 454 3.06 -10.43 -48.37
N ASP A 455 2.35 -9.40 -47.88
CA ASP A 455 2.18 -8.10 -48.55
C ASP A 455 3.45 -7.23 -48.43
N PRO A 456 4.13 -6.88 -49.56
CA PRO A 456 5.34 -6.06 -49.54
C PRO A 456 5.12 -4.65 -48.99
N SER A 457 3.91 -4.09 -49.09
CA SER A 457 3.63 -2.69 -48.74
C SER A 457 3.63 -2.42 -47.23
N VAL A 458 3.33 -3.44 -46.42
CA VAL A 458 3.23 -3.32 -44.96
C VAL A 458 4.59 -3.54 -44.28
N ARG A 459 5.45 -4.36 -44.89
CA ARG A 459 6.74 -4.80 -44.36
C ARG A 459 7.73 -3.67 -44.05
N ASP A 460 7.67 -2.57 -44.81
CA ASP A 460 8.58 -1.41 -44.70
C ASP A 460 7.99 -0.23 -43.90
N SER A 461 6.84 -0.40 -43.22
CA SER A 461 6.18 0.68 -42.48
C SER A 461 6.90 1.04 -41.17
N LYS A 462 7.90 1.92 -41.27
CA LYS A 462 8.61 2.52 -40.12
C LYS A 462 7.68 3.17 -39.09
N ALA A 463 6.50 3.65 -39.50
CA ALA A 463 5.52 4.26 -38.60
C ALA A 463 4.87 3.23 -37.67
N LEU A 464 4.50 2.05 -38.19
CA LEU A 464 3.99 0.94 -37.39
C LEU A 464 5.07 0.41 -36.44
N GLU A 465 6.30 0.29 -36.94
CA GLU A 465 7.46 -0.15 -36.17
C GLU A 465 7.78 0.78 -34.99
N ALA A 466 7.78 2.10 -35.19
CA ALA A 466 7.99 3.10 -34.14
C ALA A 466 6.86 3.14 -33.09
N ALA A 467 5.60 2.98 -33.52
CA ALA A 467 4.45 2.92 -32.61
C ALA A 467 4.55 1.74 -31.64
N LEU A 468 4.95 0.56 -32.14
CA LEU A 468 5.14 -0.65 -31.34
C LEU A 468 6.32 -0.53 -30.36
N ALA A 469 7.43 0.07 -30.79
CA ALA A 469 8.59 0.33 -29.93
C ALA A 469 8.25 1.24 -28.74
N THR A 470 7.43 2.27 -28.97
CA THR A 470 7.04 3.27 -27.97
C THR A 470 6.29 2.63 -26.79
N GLN A 471 5.37 1.70 -27.05
CA GLN A 471 4.61 0.99 -26.00
C GLN A 471 5.54 0.31 -24.99
N SER A 472 6.59 -0.36 -25.48
CA SER A 472 7.48 -1.18 -24.64
C SER A 472 8.30 -0.32 -23.66
N VAL A 473 8.63 0.93 -24.03
CA VAL A 473 9.31 1.88 -23.14
C VAL A 473 8.41 2.33 -21.98
N PHE A 474 7.12 2.59 -22.25
CA PHE A 474 6.14 2.88 -21.19
C PHE A 474 5.91 1.67 -20.28
N GLN A 475 5.87 0.46 -20.86
CA GLN A 475 5.60 -0.79 -20.15
C GLN A 475 6.71 -1.20 -19.16
N LEU A 476 7.98 -0.86 -19.44
CA LEU A 476 9.11 -1.10 -18.53
C LEU A 476 9.18 -0.12 -17.34
N GLY A 477 8.26 0.85 -17.25
CA GLY A 477 8.20 1.82 -16.15
C GLY A 477 9.32 2.88 -16.16
N LEU A 478 10.24 2.85 -17.13
CA LEU A 478 11.40 3.76 -17.21
C LEU A 478 11.00 5.25 -17.18
N LEU A 479 9.89 5.61 -17.84
CA LEU A 479 9.36 6.98 -17.85
C LEU A 479 8.81 7.44 -16.49
N LEU A 480 8.37 6.52 -15.62
CA LEU A 480 7.96 6.85 -14.24
C LEU A 480 9.16 7.18 -13.35
N VAL A 481 10.36 6.77 -13.74
CA VAL A 481 11.60 7.02 -13.00
C VAL A 481 12.24 8.37 -13.37
N LEU A 482 11.97 8.90 -14.56
CA LEU A 482 12.55 10.15 -15.05
C LEU A 482 12.32 11.36 -14.10
N PRO A 483 11.12 11.61 -13.54
CA PRO A 483 10.92 12.71 -12.58
C PRO A 483 11.76 12.59 -11.31
N MET A 484 12.04 11.37 -10.84
CA MET A 484 12.90 11.14 -9.68
C MET A 484 14.37 11.42 -10.02
N VAL A 485 14.85 10.99 -11.20
CA VAL A 485 16.23 11.29 -11.65
C VAL A 485 16.44 12.79 -11.81
N MET A 486 15.45 13.52 -12.31
CA MET A 486 15.50 14.99 -12.40
C MET A 486 15.56 15.64 -11.02
N GLU A 487 14.76 15.18 -10.04
CA GLU A 487 14.78 15.73 -8.68
C GLU A 487 16.13 15.48 -7.99
N ILE A 488 16.64 14.25 -8.00
CA ILE A 488 17.96 13.92 -7.44
C ILE A 488 19.06 14.70 -8.18
N GLY A 489 18.92 14.93 -9.49
CA GLY A 489 19.84 15.71 -10.30
C GLY A 489 19.91 17.18 -9.90
N LEU A 490 18.78 17.76 -9.50
CA LEU A 490 18.68 19.13 -9.01
C LEU A 490 19.12 19.28 -7.54
N GLU A 491 18.82 18.31 -6.67
CA GLU A 491 19.18 18.36 -5.24
C GLU A 491 20.64 17.97 -4.96
N ARG A 492 21.16 16.94 -5.64
CA ARG A 492 22.45 16.29 -5.34
C ARG A 492 23.44 16.29 -6.52
N GLY A 493 23.05 16.90 -7.63
CA GLY A 493 23.83 16.97 -8.87
C GLY A 493 23.65 15.76 -9.78
N PHE A 494 23.62 15.99 -11.09
CA PHE A 494 23.35 14.98 -12.11
C PHE A 494 24.29 13.76 -12.10
N ARG A 495 25.56 13.92 -11.69
CA ARG A 495 26.49 12.78 -11.54
C ARG A 495 26.03 11.82 -10.44
N THR A 496 25.58 12.36 -9.32
CA THR A 496 25.01 11.59 -8.20
C THR A 496 23.71 10.92 -8.63
N ALA A 497 22.84 11.66 -9.33
CA ALA A 497 21.57 11.13 -9.83
C ALA A 497 21.74 9.97 -10.82
N LEU A 498 22.74 10.01 -11.71
CA LEU A 498 23.05 8.90 -12.61
C LEU A 498 23.53 7.66 -11.82
N GLY A 499 24.36 7.86 -10.79
CA GLY A 499 24.80 6.80 -9.89
C GLY A 499 23.63 6.18 -9.11
N GLU A 500 22.78 7.01 -8.48
CA GLU A 500 21.59 6.56 -7.76
C GLU A 500 20.58 5.86 -8.69
N PHE A 501 20.41 6.33 -9.94
CA PHE A 501 19.58 5.65 -10.95
C PHE A 501 20.09 4.24 -11.27
N ILE A 502 21.41 4.08 -11.51
CA ILE A 502 22.02 2.77 -11.77
C ILE A 502 21.80 1.85 -10.56
N ILE A 503 22.03 2.34 -9.33
CA ILE A 503 21.78 1.59 -8.10
C ILE A 503 20.32 1.17 -7.98
N MET A 504 19.36 2.05 -8.26
CA MET A 504 17.93 1.73 -8.25
C MET A 504 17.58 0.63 -9.27
N GLN A 505 18.16 0.64 -10.46
CA GLN A 505 17.93 -0.42 -11.45
C GLN A 505 18.55 -1.77 -11.03
N LEU A 506 19.76 -1.75 -10.45
CA LEU A 506 20.39 -2.95 -9.88
C LEU A 506 19.60 -3.52 -8.69
N GLN A 507 18.90 -2.66 -7.94
CA GLN A 507 17.96 -3.04 -6.89
C GLN A 507 16.55 -3.41 -7.42
N LEU A 508 16.40 -3.60 -8.73
CA LEU A 508 15.16 -4.04 -9.40
C LEU A 508 13.99 -3.04 -9.30
N ALA A 509 14.24 -1.74 -9.26
CA ALA A 509 13.19 -0.71 -9.26
C ALA A 509 12.17 -0.86 -10.40
N SER A 510 12.61 -1.25 -11.60
CA SER A 510 11.69 -1.48 -12.73
C SER A 510 10.73 -2.67 -12.49
N VAL A 511 11.15 -3.71 -11.77
CA VAL A 511 10.29 -4.83 -11.36
C VAL A 511 9.25 -4.33 -10.35
N PHE A 512 9.69 -3.56 -9.35
CA PHE A 512 8.83 -2.95 -8.35
C PHE A 512 7.75 -2.05 -8.97
N PHE A 513 8.13 -1.10 -9.85
CA PHE A 513 7.16 -0.19 -10.48
C PHE A 513 6.23 -0.89 -11.48
N THR A 514 6.68 -1.96 -12.14
CA THR A 514 5.85 -2.79 -13.02
C THR A 514 4.78 -3.56 -12.24
N PHE A 515 5.13 -4.09 -11.06
CA PHE A 515 4.18 -4.66 -10.12
C PHE A 515 3.23 -3.60 -9.53
N GLN A 516 3.76 -2.41 -9.20
CA GLN A 516 3.01 -1.26 -8.73
C GLN A 516 1.86 -0.87 -9.70
N LEU A 517 2.15 -0.89 -11.00
CA LEU A 517 1.18 -0.59 -12.06
C LEU A 517 0.04 -1.62 -12.10
N GLY A 518 0.36 -2.91 -11.97
CA GLY A 518 -0.62 -4.00 -11.89
C GLY A 518 -1.57 -3.85 -10.70
N THR A 519 -1.03 -3.49 -9.53
CA THR A 519 -1.79 -3.18 -8.32
C THR A 519 -2.79 -2.05 -8.58
N LYS A 520 -2.30 -0.89 -9.06
CA LYS A 520 -3.13 0.30 -9.35
C LYS A 520 -4.27 -0.04 -10.32
N ALA A 521 -3.95 -0.72 -11.43
CA ALA A 521 -4.93 -1.08 -12.45
C ALA A 521 -5.99 -2.09 -11.98
N HIS A 522 -5.61 -3.13 -11.22
CA HIS A 522 -6.58 -4.13 -10.73
C HIS A 522 -7.59 -3.50 -9.78
N TYR A 523 -7.15 -2.73 -8.78
CA TYR A 523 -8.02 -2.20 -7.75
C TYR A 523 -8.94 -1.08 -8.29
N PHE A 524 -8.40 -0.15 -9.07
CA PHE A 524 -9.20 0.88 -9.73
C PHE A 524 -10.26 0.30 -10.68
N GLY A 525 -9.86 -0.64 -11.56
CA GLY A 525 -10.79 -1.26 -12.51
C GLY A 525 -11.89 -2.08 -11.83
N ARG A 526 -11.56 -2.84 -10.78
CA ARG A 526 -12.54 -3.60 -10.00
C ARG A 526 -13.57 -2.70 -9.32
N THR A 527 -13.15 -1.57 -8.75
CA THR A 527 -14.09 -0.61 -8.16
C THR A 527 -14.99 0.04 -9.22
N ILE A 528 -14.48 0.35 -10.42
CA ILE A 528 -15.34 0.85 -11.51
C ILE A 528 -16.41 -0.16 -11.93
N LEU A 529 -16.08 -1.46 -11.99
CA LEU A 529 -17.01 -2.49 -12.47
C LEU A 529 -18.05 -2.93 -11.43
N HIS A 530 -17.70 -2.94 -10.15
CA HIS A 530 -18.51 -3.53 -9.08
C HIS A 530 -18.91 -2.56 -7.96
N GLY A 531 -18.33 -1.36 -7.93
CA GLY A 531 -18.33 -0.50 -6.75
C GLY A 531 -17.71 -1.20 -5.53
N GLY A 532 -18.13 -0.80 -4.34
CA GLY A 532 -17.88 -1.57 -3.12
C GLY A 532 -16.41 -1.65 -2.73
N SER A 533 -15.70 -0.53 -2.83
CA SER A 533 -14.37 -0.35 -2.23
C SER A 533 -14.34 -0.90 -0.80
N LYS A 534 -13.34 -1.74 -0.54
CA LYS A 534 -13.08 -2.35 0.76
C LYS A 534 -11.80 -1.72 1.31
N TYR A 535 -11.86 -1.14 2.51
CA TYR A 535 -10.63 -0.72 3.19
C TYR A 535 -9.73 -1.93 3.38
N ARG A 536 -8.55 -1.83 2.78
CA ARG A 536 -7.41 -2.69 3.08
C ARG A 536 -6.57 -1.94 4.09
N ALA A 537 -6.72 -2.33 5.34
CA ALA A 537 -5.68 -3.03 6.05
C ALA A 537 -4.25 -2.64 5.64
N THR A 538 -3.66 -1.70 6.38
CA THR A 538 -2.24 -1.29 6.28
C THR A 538 -1.70 -1.08 7.69
N GLY A 539 -1.24 -2.14 8.36
CA GLY A 539 -0.40 -2.00 9.53
C GLY A 539 1.04 -1.69 9.14
N ARG A 540 1.85 -1.52 10.19
CA ARG A 540 3.14 -0.85 10.18
C ARG A 540 4.14 -1.62 11.04
N GLY A 541 4.20 -2.93 10.85
CA GLY A 541 5.36 -3.72 11.23
C GLY A 541 6.62 -3.27 10.46
N PHE A 542 7.79 -3.64 10.96
CA PHE A 542 9.04 -3.41 10.23
C PHE A 542 9.12 -4.36 9.03
N VAL A 543 9.38 -3.82 7.83
CA VAL A 543 9.42 -4.55 6.54
C VAL A 543 10.72 -5.36 6.39
N VAL A 544 11.08 -6.07 7.46
CA VAL A 544 12.28 -6.92 7.59
C VAL A 544 11.89 -8.35 7.94
N PHE A 545 10.65 -8.57 8.39
CA PHE A 545 10.12 -9.89 8.65
C PHE A 545 9.70 -10.58 7.35
N HIS A 546 9.94 -11.89 7.30
CA HIS A 546 9.51 -12.77 6.23
C HIS A 546 7.97 -12.88 6.21
N ALA A 547 7.37 -12.56 5.06
CA ALA A 547 5.95 -12.77 4.81
C ALA A 547 5.73 -14.15 4.16
N LYS A 548 4.92 -14.98 4.79
CA LYS A 548 4.67 -16.36 4.33
C LYS A 548 4.13 -16.42 2.90
N PHE A 549 4.48 -17.49 2.17
CA PHE A 549 3.96 -17.77 0.83
C PHE A 549 2.42 -17.76 0.80
N ALA A 550 1.77 -18.31 1.82
CA ALA A 550 0.31 -18.32 1.91
C ALA A 550 -0.30 -16.91 2.01
N ASP A 551 0.34 -15.98 2.72
CA ASP A 551 -0.10 -14.58 2.82
C ASP A 551 0.13 -13.82 1.50
N ASN A 552 1.31 -13.96 0.93
CA ASN A 552 1.62 -13.41 -0.40
C ASN A 552 0.64 -13.93 -1.48
N TYR A 553 0.32 -15.22 -1.45
CA TYR A 553 -0.66 -15.83 -2.35
C TYR A 553 -2.07 -15.29 -2.14
N ARG A 554 -2.54 -15.21 -0.88
CA ARG A 554 -3.86 -14.63 -0.53
C ARG A 554 -3.98 -13.17 -0.97
N LEU A 555 -2.92 -12.39 -0.87
CA LEU A 555 -2.90 -10.95 -1.16
C LEU A 555 -2.84 -10.65 -2.67
N TYR A 556 -2.04 -11.42 -3.43
CA TYR A 556 -1.70 -11.13 -4.82
C TYR A 556 -2.30 -12.07 -5.89
N SER A 557 -2.99 -13.15 -5.50
CA SER A 557 -3.60 -14.11 -6.44
C SER A 557 -4.43 -13.43 -7.54
N ARG A 558 -5.49 -12.69 -7.19
CA ARG A 558 -6.38 -12.03 -8.18
C ARG A 558 -5.79 -10.79 -8.86
N SER A 559 -4.89 -10.08 -8.17
CA SER A 559 -4.36 -8.81 -8.67
C SER A 559 -3.23 -9.02 -9.67
N HIS A 560 -2.37 -10.02 -9.43
CA HIS A 560 -1.18 -10.27 -10.24
C HIS A 560 -1.07 -11.72 -10.72
N PHE A 561 -1.20 -12.74 -9.86
CA PHE A 561 -0.82 -14.10 -10.25
C PHE A 561 -1.73 -14.72 -11.33
N VAL A 562 -3.05 -14.59 -11.16
CA VAL A 562 -4.07 -14.94 -12.17
C VAL A 562 -3.73 -14.30 -13.52
N LYS A 563 -3.44 -12.99 -13.50
CA LYS A 563 -3.19 -12.18 -14.69
C LYS A 563 -1.84 -12.50 -15.34
N GLY A 564 -0.79 -12.65 -14.53
CA GLY A 564 0.55 -13.01 -14.98
C GLY A 564 0.58 -14.38 -15.63
N LEU A 565 -0.13 -15.37 -15.08
CA LEU A 565 -0.28 -16.69 -15.70
C LEU A 565 -1.13 -16.66 -16.98
N GLU A 566 -2.19 -15.85 -17.03
CA GLU A 566 -2.95 -15.60 -18.26
C GLU A 566 -2.06 -15.02 -19.36
N LEU A 567 -1.31 -13.95 -19.07
CA LEU A 567 -0.37 -13.34 -20.01
C LEU A 567 0.78 -14.30 -20.39
N MET A 568 1.28 -15.11 -19.45
CA MET A 568 2.28 -16.15 -19.71
C MET A 568 1.78 -17.18 -20.72
N ILE A 569 0.54 -17.67 -20.57
CA ILE A 569 -0.08 -18.61 -21.51
C ILE A 569 -0.21 -17.96 -22.89
N LEU A 570 -0.67 -16.71 -22.99
CA LEU A 570 -0.74 -15.98 -24.26
C LEU A 570 0.64 -15.86 -24.94
N LEU A 571 1.70 -15.57 -24.19
CA LEU A 571 3.06 -15.49 -24.73
C LEU A 571 3.61 -16.84 -25.19
N ILE A 572 3.33 -17.93 -24.46
CA ILE A 572 3.70 -19.29 -24.88
C ILE A 572 3.00 -19.65 -26.19
N VAL A 573 1.69 -19.41 -26.29
CA VAL A 573 0.90 -19.72 -27.48
C VAL A 573 1.36 -18.87 -28.67
N TYR A 574 1.63 -17.58 -28.46
CA TYR A 574 2.21 -16.71 -29.49
C TYR A 574 3.60 -17.19 -29.93
N GLN A 575 4.45 -17.65 -29.02
CA GLN A 575 5.77 -18.21 -29.36
C GLN A 575 5.68 -19.53 -30.15
N VAL A 576 4.65 -20.36 -29.89
CA VAL A 576 4.41 -21.65 -30.56
C VAL A 576 3.81 -21.48 -31.95
N TYR A 577 2.77 -20.65 -32.11
CA TYR A 577 2.02 -20.51 -33.37
C TYR A 577 2.44 -19.30 -34.23
N GLY A 578 3.12 -18.31 -33.64
CA GLY A 578 3.58 -17.11 -34.32
C GLY A 578 4.87 -17.33 -35.12
N ASN A 579 4.78 -17.12 -36.43
CA ASN A 579 5.92 -17.29 -37.36
C ASN A 579 6.75 -16.01 -37.58
N ALA A 580 6.24 -14.86 -37.12
CA ALA A 580 6.12 -13.70 -37.99
C ALA A 580 7.18 -12.58 -37.89
N TYR A 581 7.90 -12.46 -36.77
CA TYR A 581 8.74 -11.27 -36.52
C TYR A 581 10.13 -11.55 -35.90
N ARG A 582 10.55 -12.82 -35.84
CA ARG A 582 11.75 -13.26 -35.08
C ARG A 582 13.09 -12.62 -35.49
N SER A 583 13.18 -11.89 -36.60
CA SER A 583 14.40 -11.29 -37.14
C SER A 583 14.58 -9.78 -36.88
N SER A 584 13.60 -9.06 -36.32
CA SER A 584 13.78 -7.64 -35.96
C SER A 584 14.21 -7.47 -34.50
N ASN A 585 15.17 -6.58 -34.23
CA ASN A 585 15.59 -6.19 -32.88
C ASN A 585 14.40 -5.70 -32.03
N LEU A 586 13.37 -5.13 -32.65
CA LEU A 586 12.17 -4.67 -31.94
C LEU A 586 11.23 -5.80 -31.54
N TYR A 587 11.21 -6.93 -32.25
CA TYR A 587 10.51 -8.13 -31.77
C TYR A 587 11.13 -8.65 -30.48
N LEU A 588 12.46 -8.69 -30.41
CA LEU A 588 13.18 -9.08 -29.20
C LEU A 588 12.87 -8.11 -28.06
N PHE A 589 12.87 -6.81 -28.32
CA PHE A 589 12.53 -5.79 -27.31
C PHE A 589 11.09 -5.91 -26.78
N VAL A 590 10.09 -6.00 -27.67
CA VAL A 590 8.67 -6.16 -27.29
C VAL A 590 8.46 -7.48 -26.52
N THR A 591 9.01 -8.58 -27.04
CA THR A 591 8.90 -9.91 -26.42
C THR A 591 9.55 -9.91 -25.04
N PHE A 592 10.74 -9.33 -24.91
CA PHE A 592 11.42 -9.17 -23.62
C PHE A 592 10.60 -8.31 -22.64
N SER A 593 10.04 -7.17 -23.07
CA SER A 593 9.22 -6.33 -22.18
C SER A 593 7.92 -7.01 -21.71
N MET A 594 7.37 -7.92 -22.52
CA MET A 594 6.19 -8.71 -22.14
C MET A 594 6.54 -9.82 -21.14
N TRP A 595 7.65 -10.55 -21.37
CA TRP A 595 8.14 -11.53 -20.40
C TRP A 595 8.61 -10.87 -19.09
N PHE A 596 9.21 -9.68 -19.16
CA PHE A 596 9.57 -8.89 -17.98
C PHE A 596 8.34 -8.47 -17.16
N LEU A 597 7.25 -8.05 -17.82
CA LEU A 597 5.96 -7.77 -17.15
C LEU A 597 5.42 -9.01 -16.43
N VAL A 598 5.39 -10.16 -17.11
CA VAL A 598 4.94 -11.43 -16.53
C VAL A 598 5.80 -11.85 -15.34
N ALA A 599 7.13 -11.85 -15.49
CA ALA A 599 8.04 -12.21 -14.42
C ALA A 599 7.91 -11.25 -13.21
N SER A 600 7.73 -9.95 -13.47
CA SER A 600 7.49 -8.97 -12.41
C SER A 600 6.19 -9.25 -11.65
N TRP A 601 5.09 -9.53 -12.35
CA TRP A 601 3.80 -9.83 -11.72
C TRP A 601 3.77 -11.15 -10.96
N LEU A 602 4.54 -12.16 -11.39
CA LEU A 602 4.59 -13.46 -10.72
C LEU A 602 5.56 -13.48 -9.53
N PHE A 603 6.72 -12.82 -9.63
CA PHE A 603 7.82 -13.03 -8.69
C PHE A 603 8.23 -11.83 -7.83
N ALA A 604 7.79 -10.59 -8.14
CA ALA A 604 8.12 -9.43 -7.31
C ALA A 604 7.79 -9.62 -5.81
N PRO A 605 6.63 -10.20 -5.40
CA PRO A 605 6.33 -10.41 -3.98
C PRO A 605 7.39 -11.24 -3.25
N PHE A 606 7.99 -12.22 -3.91
CA PHE A 606 8.97 -13.13 -3.31
C PHE A 606 10.40 -12.58 -3.39
N VAL A 607 10.74 -11.89 -4.49
CA VAL A 607 12.02 -11.18 -4.64
C VAL A 607 12.16 -10.06 -3.61
N PHE A 608 11.07 -9.37 -3.30
CA PHE A 608 11.02 -8.30 -2.30
C PHE A 608 10.67 -8.77 -0.87
N ASN A 609 10.55 -10.09 -0.65
CA ASN A 609 10.31 -10.68 0.67
C ASN A 609 11.63 -11.02 1.38
N PRO A 610 11.89 -10.49 2.60
CA PRO A 610 13.03 -10.91 3.42
C PRO A 610 13.03 -12.43 3.65
N SER A 611 14.21 -13.05 3.59
CA SER A 611 14.41 -14.52 3.63
C SER A 611 13.53 -15.33 2.66
N GLY A 612 13.00 -14.72 1.60
CA GLY A 612 12.07 -15.35 0.64
C GLY A 612 12.66 -16.51 -0.15
N PHE A 613 13.99 -16.64 -0.19
CA PHE A 613 14.71 -17.78 -0.78
C PHE A 613 15.55 -18.55 0.25
N GLU A 614 15.20 -18.49 1.54
CA GLU A 614 15.82 -19.36 2.54
C GLU A 614 15.18 -20.75 2.53
N TRP A 615 15.99 -21.81 2.46
CA TRP A 615 15.48 -23.19 2.34
C TRP A 615 14.53 -23.58 3.47
N GLN A 616 14.89 -23.31 4.73
CA GLN A 616 14.08 -23.70 5.89
C GLN A 616 12.72 -22.99 5.88
N LYS A 617 12.71 -21.65 5.72
CA LYS A 617 11.47 -20.86 5.57
C LYS A 617 10.62 -21.35 4.42
N THR A 618 11.23 -21.71 3.27
CA THR A 618 10.52 -22.28 2.11
C THR A 618 9.82 -23.60 2.46
N VAL A 619 10.48 -24.49 3.21
CA VAL A 619 9.86 -25.74 3.67
C VAL A 619 8.69 -25.46 4.61
N ASP A 620 8.84 -24.53 5.55
CA ASP A 620 7.80 -24.17 6.50
C ASP A 620 6.58 -23.54 5.78
N ASP A 621 6.82 -22.63 4.84
CA ASP A 621 5.83 -22.04 3.93
C ASP A 621 5.03 -23.07 3.13
N TRP A 622 5.71 -24.11 2.64
CA TRP A 622 5.06 -25.21 1.93
C TRP A 622 4.09 -25.98 2.83
N THR A 623 4.43 -26.16 4.12
CA THR A 623 3.54 -26.82 5.08
C THR A 623 2.34 -25.95 5.44
N ASP A 624 2.55 -24.64 5.65
CA ASP A 624 1.49 -23.66 5.96
C ASP A 624 0.49 -23.54 4.80
N TRP A 625 0.98 -23.32 3.57
CA TRP A 625 0.13 -23.21 2.38
C TRP A 625 -0.66 -24.49 2.11
N LYS A 626 -0.02 -25.66 2.23
CA LYS A 626 -0.69 -26.95 2.05
C LYS A 626 -1.78 -27.19 3.11
N ARG A 627 -1.52 -26.78 4.36
CA ARG A 627 -2.52 -26.83 5.45
C ARG A 627 -3.70 -25.90 5.16
N TRP A 628 -3.43 -24.66 4.75
CA TRP A 628 -4.45 -23.68 4.35
C TRP A 628 -5.32 -24.15 3.18
N MET A 629 -4.72 -24.76 2.15
CA MET A 629 -5.43 -25.37 1.01
C MET A 629 -6.28 -26.59 1.41
N GLY A 630 -5.84 -27.35 2.42
CA GLY A 630 -6.53 -28.55 2.91
C GLY A 630 -7.68 -28.29 3.89
N ASN A 631 -7.60 -27.20 4.67
CA ASN A 631 -8.60 -26.85 5.68
C ASN A 631 -9.94 -26.44 5.04
N ARG A 632 -11.04 -27.05 5.50
CA ARG A 632 -12.40 -26.60 5.15
C ARG A 632 -12.74 -25.28 5.83
N GLY A 633 -13.57 -24.49 5.16
CA GLY A 633 -14.09 -23.23 5.66
C GLY A 633 -15.46 -23.43 6.32
N GLY A 634 -16.02 -22.34 6.81
CA GLY A 634 -17.27 -22.35 7.55
C GLY A 634 -17.61 -20.96 8.08
N ILE A 635 -18.82 -20.82 8.60
CA ILE A 635 -19.26 -19.58 9.25
C ILE A 635 -18.35 -19.31 10.45
N GLY A 636 -17.70 -18.14 10.48
CA GLY A 636 -16.76 -17.75 11.53
C GLY A 636 -15.29 -18.19 11.35
N ILE A 637 -14.96 -19.02 10.35
CA ILE A 637 -13.55 -19.39 10.08
C ILE A 637 -12.88 -18.27 9.27
N GLN A 638 -11.80 -17.71 9.82
CA GLN A 638 -11.06 -16.60 9.22
C GLN A 638 -10.34 -17.00 7.89
N PRO A 639 -10.18 -16.09 6.91
CA PRO A 639 -9.58 -16.37 5.58
C PRO A 639 -8.13 -16.87 5.58
N ASP A 640 -7.33 -16.50 6.56
CA ASP A 640 -5.96 -16.95 6.79
C ASP A 640 -5.89 -18.45 7.12
N ARG A 641 -6.94 -19.02 7.72
CA ARG A 641 -6.96 -20.42 8.17
C ARG A 641 -7.51 -21.41 7.15
N SER A 642 -8.31 -20.96 6.17
CA SER A 642 -8.90 -21.84 5.16
C SER A 642 -9.02 -21.17 3.79
N TRP A 643 -8.61 -21.90 2.74
CA TRP A 643 -8.83 -21.53 1.35
C TRP A 643 -10.31 -21.30 1.02
N GLU A 644 -11.26 -22.06 1.59
CA GLU A 644 -12.69 -21.87 1.30
C GLU A 644 -13.21 -20.54 1.83
N SER A 645 -12.84 -20.17 3.06
CA SER A 645 -13.19 -18.87 3.65
C SER A 645 -12.57 -17.71 2.89
N TRP A 646 -11.32 -17.84 2.44
CA TRP A 646 -10.67 -16.85 1.57
C TRP A 646 -11.34 -16.74 0.20
N TRP A 647 -11.63 -17.86 -0.46
CA TRP A 647 -12.29 -17.89 -1.76
C TRP A 647 -13.65 -17.19 -1.72
N ASP A 648 -14.50 -17.51 -0.73
CA ASP A 648 -15.81 -16.89 -0.58
C ASP A 648 -15.74 -15.40 -0.16
N SER A 649 -14.71 -14.98 0.59
CA SER A 649 -14.41 -13.58 0.92
C SER A 649 -13.98 -12.77 -0.31
N GLU A 650 -13.10 -13.34 -1.16
CA GLU A 650 -12.59 -12.65 -2.34
C GLU A 650 -13.70 -12.36 -3.38
N GLN A 651 -14.72 -13.20 -3.44
CA GLN A 651 -15.92 -13.03 -4.29
C GLN A 651 -17.02 -12.15 -3.68
N GLU A 652 -16.81 -11.57 -2.50
CA GLU A 652 -17.85 -10.81 -1.79
C GLU A 652 -18.44 -9.66 -2.61
N HIS A 653 -17.60 -8.94 -3.36
CA HIS A 653 -17.99 -7.88 -4.28
C HIS A 653 -19.07 -8.29 -5.30
N LEU A 654 -19.03 -9.53 -5.81
CA LEU A 654 -20.00 -10.04 -6.78
C LEU A 654 -21.43 -10.14 -6.22
N LYS A 655 -21.59 -10.19 -4.89
CA LYS A 655 -22.92 -10.14 -4.25
C LYS A 655 -23.64 -8.81 -4.56
N TYR A 656 -22.89 -7.71 -4.56
CA TYR A 656 -23.40 -6.34 -4.69
C TYR A 656 -23.32 -5.80 -6.13
N THR A 657 -22.72 -6.56 -7.05
CA THR A 657 -22.59 -6.17 -8.47
C THR A 657 -23.94 -6.18 -9.19
N ASP A 658 -24.24 -5.05 -9.85
CA ASP A 658 -25.38 -4.85 -10.75
C ASP A 658 -25.43 -5.87 -11.90
N ILE A 659 -26.62 -6.03 -12.49
CA ILE A 659 -26.84 -6.87 -13.67
C ILE A 659 -25.87 -6.50 -14.81
N ARG A 660 -25.60 -5.20 -15.02
CA ARG A 660 -24.66 -4.71 -16.04
C ARG A 660 -23.23 -5.23 -15.80
N GLY A 661 -22.73 -5.17 -14.56
CA GLY A 661 -21.41 -5.68 -14.20
C GLY A 661 -21.32 -7.20 -14.36
N ARG A 662 -22.36 -7.95 -13.98
CA ARG A 662 -22.41 -9.42 -14.17
C ARG A 662 -22.42 -9.83 -15.65
N VAL A 663 -23.16 -9.09 -16.49
CA VAL A 663 -23.15 -9.32 -17.95
C VAL A 663 -21.76 -9.00 -18.53
N LEU A 664 -21.10 -7.93 -18.07
CA LEU A 664 -19.75 -7.61 -18.52
C LEU A 664 -18.72 -8.67 -18.11
N GLU A 665 -18.78 -9.21 -16.89
CA GLU A 665 -17.92 -10.33 -16.46
C GLU A 665 -18.09 -11.56 -17.35
N ILE A 666 -19.33 -11.90 -17.74
CA ILE A 666 -19.59 -13.01 -18.67
C ILE A 666 -18.99 -12.72 -20.05
N ILE A 667 -19.21 -11.51 -20.59
CA ILE A 667 -18.64 -11.09 -21.89
C ILE A 667 -17.10 -11.15 -21.85
N LEU A 668 -16.48 -10.66 -20.77
CA LEU A 668 -15.04 -10.73 -20.59
C LEU A 668 -14.55 -12.17 -20.49
N ALA A 669 -15.27 -13.07 -19.82
CA ALA A 669 -14.94 -14.49 -19.73
C ALA A 669 -15.08 -15.22 -21.08
N CYS A 670 -15.99 -14.80 -21.96
CA CYS A 670 -16.14 -15.39 -23.30
C CYS A 670 -14.86 -15.30 -24.17
N ARG A 671 -13.91 -14.39 -23.87
CA ARG A 671 -12.61 -14.31 -24.57
C ARG A 671 -11.85 -15.64 -24.57
N PHE A 672 -11.99 -16.42 -23.50
CA PHE A 672 -11.34 -17.73 -23.36
C PHE A 672 -11.97 -18.82 -24.23
N LEU A 673 -13.26 -18.69 -24.57
CA LEU A 673 -13.96 -19.60 -25.48
C LEU A 673 -13.56 -19.34 -26.95
N ILE A 674 -13.38 -18.06 -27.31
CA ILE A 674 -12.84 -17.65 -28.62
C ILE A 674 -11.38 -18.11 -28.77
N TYR A 675 -10.60 -17.98 -27.69
CA TYR A 675 -9.24 -18.51 -27.60
C TYR A 675 -9.21 -20.03 -27.82
N GLN A 676 -10.10 -20.79 -27.16
CA GLN A 676 -10.24 -22.25 -27.33
C GLN A 676 -10.51 -22.61 -28.79
N TYR A 677 -11.49 -21.93 -29.40
CA TYR A 677 -11.88 -22.12 -30.81
C TYR A 677 -10.70 -22.00 -31.77
N GLY A 678 -9.87 -20.96 -31.60
CA GLY A 678 -8.70 -20.75 -32.45
C GLY A 678 -7.62 -21.83 -32.33
N ILE A 679 -7.40 -22.41 -31.14
CA ILE A 679 -6.42 -23.50 -30.96
C ILE A 679 -6.98 -24.85 -31.44
N VAL A 680 -8.26 -25.15 -31.22
CA VAL A 680 -8.87 -26.42 -31.65
C VAL A 680 -8.69 -26.69 -33.15
N TYR A 681 -8.78 -25.66 -33.99
CA TYR A 681 -8.56 -25.77 -35.44
C TYR A 681 -7.09 -25.93 -35.88
N HIS A 682 -6.15 -25.86 -34.94
CA HIS A 682 -4.72 -26.13 -35.16
C HIS A 682 -4.27 -27.48 -34.56
N LEU A 683 -5.18 -28.26 -33.98
CA LEU A 683 -4.88 -29.62 -33.52
C LEU A 683 -4.82 -30.59 -34.72
N ASN A 684 -3.82 -31.46 -34.77
CA ASN A 684 -3.63 -32.43 -35.85
C ASN A 684 -4.72 -33.51 -35.85
N ILE A 685 -5.27 -33.86 -34.67
CA ILE A 685 -6.47 -34.71 -34.52
C ILE A 685 -7.70 -34.20 -35.29
N ALA A 686 -7.76 -32.92 -35.63
CA ALA A 686 -8.84 -32.36 -36.46
C ALA A 686 -8.64 -32.65 -37.96
N HIS A 687 -7.52 -33.25 -38.39
CA HIS A 687 -7.17 -33.52 -39.79
C HIS A 687 -7.39 -32.31 -40.73
N HIS A 688 -7.04 -31.10 -40.25
CA HIS A 688 -7.27 -29.80 -40.91
C HIS A 688 -8.75 -29.43 -41.19
N VAL A 689 -9.73 -30.19 -40.68
CA VAL A 689 -11.16 -29.92 -40.85
C VAL A 689 -11.59 -28.77 -39.93
N LYS A 690 -11.75 -27.57 -40.50
CA LYS A 690 -12.18 -26.35 -39.79
C LYS A 690 -13.70 -26.25 -39.58
N SER A 691 -14.38 -27.37 -39.33
CA SER A 691 -15.84 -27.37 -39.14
C SER A 691 -16.24 -27.02 -37.71
N ILE A 692 -17.38 -26.34 -37.55
CA ILE A 692 -17.91 -25.99 -36.22
C ILE A 692 -18.25 -27.23 -35.37
N LEU A 693 -18.43 -28.39 -36.01
CA LEU A 693 -18.61 -29.69 -35.35
C LEU A 693 -17.34 -30.11 -34.58
N VAL A 694 -16.14 -29.86 -35.09
CA VAL A 694 -14.88 -30.16 -34.35
C VAL A 694 -14.80 -29.32 -33.08
N TYR A 695 -15.17 -28.04 -33.15
CA TYR A 695 -15.28 -27.21 -31.95
C TYR A 695 -16.34 -27.75 -30.99
N GLY A 696 -17.55 -28.09 -31.47
CA GLY A 696 -18.61 -28.72 -30.67
C GLY A 696 -18.17 -30.00 -29.97
N LEU A 697 -17.44 -30.89 -30.66
CA LEU A 697 -16.88 -32.12 -30.09
C LEU A 697 -15.85 -31.83 -28.98
N SER A 698 -15.08 -30.73 -29.08
CA SER A 698 -14.14 -30.34 -28.01
C SER A 698 -14.83 -30.02 -26.67
N TRP A 699 -16.11 -29.63 -26.68
CA TRP A 699 -16.89 -29.44 -25.44
C TRP A 699 -17.20 -30.75 -24.71
N LEU A 700 -17.18 -31.91 -25.39
CA LEU A 700 -17.33 -33.22 -24.74
C LEU A 700 -16.16 -33.51 -23.78
N VAL A 701 -14.95 -33.04 -24.10
CA VAL A 701 -13.79 -33.12 -23.21
C VAL A 701 -14.05 -32.35 -21.92
N MET A 702 -14.53 -31.10 -22.03
CA MET A 702 -14.86 -30.27 -20.86
C MET A 702 -16.03 -30.83 -20.05
N ALA A 703 -17.09 -31.34 -20.72
CA ALA A 703 -18.19 -32.01 -20.05
C ALA A 703 -17.72 -33.24 -19.26
N THR A 704 -16.81 -34.03 -19.84
CA THR A 704 -16.20 -35.20 -19.18
C THR A 704 -15.38 -34.78 -17.96
N VAL A 705 -14.55 -33.74 -18.06
CA VAL A 705 -13.78 -33.20 -16.92
C VAL A 705 -14.72 -32.73 -15.79
N LEU A 706 -15.79 -32.00 -16.13
CA LEU A 706 -16.77 -31.54 -15.13
C LEU A 706 -17.53 -32.71 -14.48
N LEU A 707 -17.86 -33.77 -15.24
CA LEU A 707 -18.47 -34.99 -14.70
C LEU A 707 -17.51 -35.73 -13.76
N VAL A 708 -16.23 -35.88 -14.13
CA VAL A 708 -15.19 -36.48 -13.28
C VAL A 708 -15.02 -35.70 -11.98
N LEU A 709 -14.95 -34.36 -12.04
CA LEU A 709 -14.86 -33.52 -10.85
C LEU A 709 -16.12 -33.62 -9.96
N LYS A 710 -17.31 -33.73 -10.56
CA LYS A 710 -18.56 -33.99 -9.84
C LYS A 710 -18.54 -35.35 -9.14
N MET A 711 -18.08 -36.42 -9.82
CA MET A 711 -17.91 -37.74 -9.22
C MET A 711 -16.90 -37.75 -8.06
N VAL A 712 -15.75 -37.08 -8.22
CA VAL A 712 -14.73 -36.94 -7.15
C VAL A 712 -15.27 -36.14 -5.97
N SER A 713 -16.01 -35.06 -6.21
CA SER A 713 -16.62 -34.22 -5.16
C SER A 713 -17.69 -34.98 -4.36
N MET A 714 -18.60 -35.68 -5.04
CA MET A 714 -19.59 -36.56 -4.40
C MET A 714 -18.92 -37.70 -3.64
N GLY A 715 -17.91 -38.36 -4.22
CA GLY A 715 -17.15 -39.44 -3.59
C GLY A 715 -16.41 -38.98 -2.33
N ARG A 716 -15.77 -37.80 -2.37
CA ARG A 716 -15.10 -37.20 -1.20
C ARG A 716 -16.09 -36.87 -0.07
N ARG A 717 -17.34 -36.52 -0.39
CA ARG A 717 -18.40 -36.26 0.62
C ARG A 717 -18.97 -37.54 1.21
N ARG A 718 -19.24 -38.54 0.37
CA ARG A 718 -19.97 -39.76 0.76
C ARG A 718 -19.07 -40.84 1.37
N PHE A 719 -17.78 -40.86 1.04
CA PHE A 719 -16.83 -41.89 1.48
C PHE A 719 -15.59 -41.33 2.19
N GLY A 720 -15.45 -40.00 2.28
CA GLY A 720 -14.20 -39.36 2.73
C GLY A 720 -13.89 -39.48 4.23
N THR A 721 -14.92 -39.55 5.08
CA THR A 721 -14.76 -39.76 6.53
C THR A 721 -14.82 -41.24 6.89
N ASP A 722 -15.82 -41.96 6.37
CA ASP A 722 -16.20 -43.26 6.93
C ASP A 722 -15.62 -44.44 6.11
N PHE A 723 -15.23 -44.21 4.85
CA PHE A 723 -14.80 -45.28 3.92
C PHE A 723 -13.59 -44.85 3.05
N GLN A 724 -12.47 -44.49 3.70
CA GLN A 724 -11.25 -44.05 3.00
C GLN A 724 -10.77 -45.02 1.90
N LEU A 725 -10.95 -46.33 2.09
CA LEU A 725 -10.61 -47.35 1.09
C LEU A 725 -11.44 -47.22 -0.19
N MET A 726 -12.76 -47.02 -0.08
CA MET A 726 -13.63 -46.80 -1.24
C MET A 726 -13.25 -45.53 -2.00
N PHE A 727 -12.84 -44.47 -1.30
CA PHE A 727 -12.37 -43.24 -1.95
C PHE A 727 -11.03 -43.44 -2.68
N ARG A 728 -10.13 -44.32 -2.20
CA ARG A 728 -8.92 -44.73 -2.93
C ARG A 728 -9.26 -45.57 -4.16
N ILE A 729 -10.17 -46.54 -4.04
CA ILE A 729 -10.64 -47.37 -5.16
C ILE A 729 -11.29 -46.51 -6.25
N LEU A 730 -12.16 -45.55 -5.88
CA LEU A 730 -12.76 -44.61 -6.82
C LEU A 730 -11.70 -43.81 -7.62
N LYS A 731 -10.65 -43.32 -6.95
CA LYS A 731 -9.53 -42.66 -7.63
C LYS A 731 -8.78 -43.60 -8.58
N GLY A 732 -8.54 -44.84 -8.17
CA GLY A 732 -7.90 -45.87 -9.00
C GLY A 732 -8.71 -46.18 -10.27
N LEU A 733 -10.03 -46.36 -10.13
CA LEU A 733 -10.94 -46.58 -11.26
C LEU A 733 -10.99 -45.38 -12.22
N LEU A 734 -11.04 -44.15 -11.69
CA LEU A 734 -11.00 -42.94 -12.52
C LEU A 734 -9.66 -42.78 -13.26
N PHE A 735 -8.54 -43.17 -12.63
CA PHE A 735 -7.22 -43.16 -13.25
C PHE A 735 -7.07 -44.22 -14.35
N LEU A 736 -7.54 -45.44 -14.12
CA LEU A 736 -7.60 -46.50 -15.15
C LEU A 736 -8.51 -46.10 -16.31
N GLY A 737 -9.67 -45.49 -16.03
CA GLY A 737 -10.56 -44.94 -17.05
C GLY A 737 -9.89 -43.84 -17.87
N PHE A 738 -9.16 -42.93 -17.23
CA PHE A 738 -8.39 -41.89 -17.92
C PHE A 738 -7.30 -42.49 -18.83
N ILE A 739 -6.52 -43.47 -18.36
CA ILE A 739 -5.53 -44.17 -19.19
C ILE A 739 -6.21 -44.82 -20.39
N SER A 740 -7.31 -45.55 -20.18
CA SER A 740 -8.07 -46.20 -21.27
C SER A 740 -8.51 -45.20 -22.35
N VAL A 741 -9.10 -44.07 -21.94
CA VAL A 741 -9.50 -43.01 -22.87
C VAL A 741 -8.29 -42.41 -23.60
N MET A 742 -7.18 -42.14 -22.91
CA MET A 742 -5.96 -41.64 -23.55
C MET A 742 -5.40 -42.64 -24.57
N THR A 743 -5.31 -43.92 -24.23
CA THR A 743 -4.85 -44.97 -25.15
C THR A 743 -5.72 -45.04 -26.41
N VAL A 744 -7.05 -44.94 -26.28
CA VAL A 744 -7.95 -44.89 -27.44
C VAL A 744 -7.69 -43.63 -28.28
N LEU A 745 -7.52 -42.46 -27.68
CA LEU A 745 -7.24 -41.23 -28.44
C LEU A 745 -5.90 -41.28 -29.18
N PHE A 746 -4.86 -41.85 -28.58
CA PHE A 746 -3.55 -42.03 -29.23
C PHE A 746 -3.61 -43.05 -30.38
N VAL A 747 -4.22 -44.23 -30.15
CA VAL A 747 -4.16 -45.35 -31.10
C VAL A 747 -5.24 -45.26 -32.19
N VAL A 748 -6.46 -44.83 -31.85
CA VAL A 748 -7.61 -44.82 -32.77
C VAL A 748 -7.83 -43.44 -33.39
N CYS A 749 -7.67 -42.37 -32.61
CA CYS A 749 -7.88 -41.00 -33.09
C CYS A 749 -6.60 -40.28 -33.54
N GLY A 750 -5.43 -40.92 -33.45
CA GLY A 750 -4.16 -40.35 -33.93
C GLY A 750 -3.68 -39.12 -33.15
N LEU A 751 -4.08 -38.97 -31.87
CA LEU A 751 -3.66 -37.85 -31.02
C LEU A 751 -2.12 -37.78 -30.94
N THR A 752 -1.52 -36.64 -31.29
CA THR A 752 -0.06 -36.46 -31.18
C THR A 752 0.34 -35.87 -29.82
N ILE A 753 1.61 -36.01 -29.44
CA ILE A 753 2.16 -35.36 -28.23
C ILE A 753 2.01 -33.82 -28.33
N SER A 754 2.16 -33.25 -29.54
CA SER A 754 1.91 -31.82 -29.79
C SER A 754 0.46 -31.43 -29.48
N ASP A 755 -0.50 -32.27 -29.87
CA ASP A 755 -1.92 -32.03 -29.58
C ASP A 755 -2.22 -32.11 -28.09
N VAL A 756 -1.50 -32.93 -27.31
CA VAL A 756 -1.64 -32.95 -25.84
C VAL A 756 -1.19 -31.61 -25.22
N PHE A 757 -0.05 -31.06 -25.64
CA PHE A 757 0.40 -29.75 -25.17
C PHE A 757 -0.55 -28.62 -25.61
N ALA A 758 -0.98 -28.63 -26.87
CA ALA A 758 -1.96 -27.68 -27.39
C ALA A 758 -3.32 -27.81 -26.67
N ALA A 759 -3.78 -29.02 -26.34
CA ALA A 759 -4.98 -29.27 -25.56
C ALA A 759 -4.88 -28.72 -24.14
N ILE A 760 -3.73 -28.85 -23.46
CA ILE A 760 -3.51 -28.21 -22.14
C ILE A 760 -3.62 -26.68 -22.27
N LEU A 761 -2.93 -26.09 -23.24
CA LEU A 761 -2.99 -24.65 -23.51
C LEU A 761 -4.40 -24.18 -23.89
N CYS A 762 -5.22 -25.02 -24.51
CA CYS A 762 -6.58 -24.74 -24.98
C CYS A 762 -7.64 -24.87 -23.86
N PHE A 763 -7.65 -26.00 -23.15
CA PHE A 763 -8.68 -26.31 -22.16
C PHE A 763 -8.43 -25.67 -20.79
N MET A 764 -7.20 -25.29 -20.44
CA MET A 764 -6.93 -24.58 -19.18
C MET A 764 -7.61 -23.19 -19.14
N PRO A 765 -7.48 -22.31 -20.16
CA PRO A 765 -8.26 -21.07 -20.19
C PRO A 765 -9.77 -21.30 -20.29
N THR A 766 -10.20 -22.39 -20.95
CA THR A 766 -11.62 -22.78 -21.02
C THR A 766 -12.20 -23.12 -19.64
N GLY A 767 -11.46 -23.85 -18.81
CA GLY A 767 -11.84 -24.10 -17.41
C GLY A 767 -11.89 -22.81 -16.58
N TRP A 768 -11.00 -21.86 -16.87
CA TRP A 768 -11.04 -20.52 -16.28
C TRP A 768 -12.33 -19.77 -16.60
N ALA A 769 -12.80 -19.83 -17.86
CA ALA A 769 -14.09 -19.26 -18.26
C ALA A 769 -15.26 -19.85 -17.45
N PHE A 770 -15.30 -21.18 -17.25
CA PHE A 770 -16.35 -21.79 -16.43
C PHE A 770 -16.31 -21.32 -14.96
N ILE A 771 -15.13 -21.09 -14.40
CA ILE A 771 -15.00 -20.52 -13.06
C ILE A 771 -15.58 -19.10 -13.04
N LEU A 772 -15.15 -18.21 -13.93
CA LEU A 772 -15.59 -16.80 -13.96
C LEU A 772 -17.10 -16.65 -14.23
N ILE A 773 -17.62 -17.34 -15.25
CA ILE A 773 -19.07 -17.38 -15.55
C ILE A 773 -19.82 -17.98 -14.35
N GLY A 774 -19.29 -19.02 -13.73
CA GLY A 774 -19.89 -19.64 -12.55
C GLY A 774 -19.93 -18.72 -11.33
N GLN A 775 -18.92 -17.87 -11.14
CA GLN A 775 -18.89 -16.82 -10.10
C GLN A 775 -19.95 -15.74 -10.37
N ALA A 776 -20.07 -15.25 -11.61
CA ALA A 776 -21.10 -14.28 -12.00
C ALA A 776 -22.52 -14.86 -11.83
N CYS A 777 -22.71 -16.15 -12.13
CA CYS A 777 -23.97 -16.88 -12.03
C CYS A 777 -24.17 -17.63 -10.70
N ARG A 778 -23.45 -17.25 -9.62
CA ARG A 778 -23.40 -17.98 -8.33
C ARG A 778 -24.77 -18.39 -7.77
N SER A 779 -25.77 -17.51 -7.80
CA SER A 779 -27.11 -17.81 -7.27
C SER A 779 -27.82 -18.93 -8.05
N LEU A 780 -27.72 -18.89 -9.39
CA LEU A 780 -28.30 -19.92 -10.27
C LEU A 780 -27.60 -21.26 -10.07
N LEU A 781 -26.27 -21.27 -10.01
CA LEU A 781 -25.51 -22.52 -9.81
C LEU A 781 -25.67 -23.13 -8.41
N LYS A 782 -26.01 -22.32 -7.39
CA LYS A 782 -26.42 -22.83 -6.08
C LYS A 782 -27.78 -23.51 -6.16
N TYR A 783 -28.75 -22.91 -6.84
CA TYR A 783 -30.09 -23.49 -7.04
C TYR A 783 -30.06 -24.83 -7.78
N ILE A 784 -29.27 -24.94 -8.86
CA ILE A 784 -29.12 -26.18 -9.65
C ILE A 784 -28.11 -27.18 -8.99
N GLY A 785 -27.50 -26.82 -7.85
CA GLY A 785 -26.58 -27.70 -7.12
C GLY A 785 -25.18 -27.90 -7.73
N PHE A 786 -24.82 -27.16 -8.79
CA PHE A 786 -23.51 -27.24 -9.45
C PHE A 786 -22.42 -26.36 -8.80
N TRP A 787 -22.77 -25.43 -7.91
CA TRP A 787 -21.83 -24.52 -7.24
C TRP A 787 -20.64 -25.24 -6.59
N GLU A 788 -20.88 -26.40 -5.99
CA GLU A 788 -19.83 -27.18 -5.32
C GLU A 788 -18.87 -27.88 -6.30
N SER A 789 -19.30 -28.13 -7.54
CA SER A 789 -18.41 -28.61 -8.61
C SER A 789 -17.50 -27.49 -9.13
N ILE A 790 -18.05 -26.26 -9.29
CA ILE A 790 -17.25 -25.07 -9.63
C ILE A 790 -16.26 -24.73 -8.51
N LYS A 791 -16.63 -24.90 -7.23
CA LYS A 791 -15.72 -24.68 -6.09
C LYS A 791 -14.55 -25.67 -6.10
N GLU A 792 -14.77 -26.96 -6.37
CA GLU A 792 -13.67 -27.93 -6.46
C GLU A 792 -12.82 -27.74 -7.73
N LEU A 793 -13.41 -27.33 -8.86
CA LEU A 793 -12.67 -26.90 -10.04
C LEU A 793 -11.76 -25.72 -9.72
N ALA A 794 -12.29 -24.68 -9.07
CA ALA A 794 -11.52 -23.53 -8.62
C ALA A 794 -10.39 -23.92 -7.66
N ARG A 795 -10.63 -24.82 -6.70
CA ARG A 795 -9.57 -25.34 -5.81
C ARG A 795 -8.45 -26.01 -6.61
N ALA A 796 -8.78 -26.81 -7.63
CA ALA A 796 -7.78 -27.46 -8.47
C ALA A 796 -6.94 -26.42 -9.23
N TYR A 797 -7.55 -25.36 -9.75
CA TYR A 797 -6.84 -24.26 -10.42
C TYR A 797 -5.90 -23.52 -9.45
N GLU A 798 -6.39 -23.11 -8.28
CA GLU A 798 -5.56 -22.43 -7.27
C GLU A 798 -4.41 -23.34 -6.76
N TYR A 799 -4.62 -24.66 -6.69
CA TYR A 799 -3.56 -25.61 -6.31
C TYR A 799 -2.48 -25.73 -7.41
N VAL A 800 -2.88 -25.79 -8.68
CA VAL A 800 -1.94 -25.82 -9.83
C VAL A 800 -1.20 -24.49 -9.95
N MET A 801 -1.89 -23.36 -9.83
CA MET A 801 -1.28 -22.02 -9.84
C MET A 801 -0.27 -21.86 -8.70
N GLY A 802 -0.65 -22.23 -7.47
CA GLY A 802 0.25 -22.21 -6.32
C GLY A 802 1.50 -23.05 -6.56
N LEU A 803 1.36 -24.28 -7.07
CA LEU A 803 2.49 -25.13 -7.44
C LEU A 803 3.42 -24.50 -8.50
N LEU A 804 2.85 -23.92 -9.57
CA LEU A 804 3.63 -23.30 -10.65
C LEU A 804 4.44 -22.09 -10.16
N ILE A 805 3.91 -21.33 -9.20
CA ILE A 805 4.57 -20.15 -8.62
C ILE A 805 5.58 -20.56 -7.54
N PHE A 806 5.27 -21.61 -6.77
CA PHE A 806 6.13 -22.10 -5.69
C PHE A 806 7.35 -22.87 -6.18
N MET A 807 7.25 -23.64 -7.28
CA MET A 807 8.35 -24.43 -7.84
C MET A 807 9.63 -23.61 -8.10
N PRO A 808 9.57 -22.44 -8.80
CA PRO A 808 10.73 -21.58 -8.98
C PRO A 808 11.34 -21.08 -7.66
N ILE A 809 10.53 -20.82 -6.62
CA ILE A 809 11.01 -20.38 -5.31
C ILE A 809 11.81 -21.52 -4.65
N VAL A 810 11.30 -22.75 -4.68
CA VAL A 810 12.01 -23.95 -4.18
C VAL A 810 13.33 -24.18 -4.91
N ILE A 811 13.34 -24.03 -6.24
CA ILE A 811 14.56 -24.19 -7.04
C ILE A 811 15.58 -23.11 -6.67
N LEU A 812 15.16 -21.86 -6.50
CA LEU A 812 16.04 -20.75 -6.12
C LEU A 812 16.54 -20.87 -4.66
N SER A 813 15.70 -21.34 -3.73
CA SER A 813 16.09 -21.51 -2.31
C SER A 813 17.05 -22.67 -2.06
N TRP A 814 17.19 -23.60 -3.02
CA TRP A 814 18.25 -24.60 -3.01
C TRP A 814 19.67 -24.00 -3.11
N PHE A 815 19.80 -22.79 -3.67
CA PHE A 815 21.10 -22.13 -3.89
C PHE A 815 21.38 -21.08 -2.80
N PRO A 816 22.31 -21.32 -1.85
CA PRO A 816 22.49 -20.44 -0.69
C PRO A 816 22.85 -18.99 -1.06
N PHE A 817 23.56 -18.79 -2.16
CA PHE A 817 23.95 -17.45 -2.64
C PHE A 817 22.75 -16.57 -3.03
N VAL A 818 21.59 -17.16 -3.34
CA VAL A 818 20.39 -16.39 -3.74
C VAL A 818 19.79 -15.63 -2.56
N SER A 819 19.72 -16.26 -1.38
CA SER A 819 19.26 -15.60 -0.15
C SER A 819 20.23 -14.50 0.31
N GLU A 820 21.55 -14.73 0.19
CA GLU A 820 22.56 -13.69 0.43
C GLU A 820 22.42 -12.50 -0.55
N PHE A 821 22.26 -12.78 -1.84
CA PHE A 821 22.10 -11.77 -2.88
C PHE A 821 20.83 -10.95 -2.65
N GLN A 822 19.70 -11.61 -2.35
CA GLN A 822 18.44 -10.97 -1.97
C GLN A 822 18.64 -10.04 -0.77
N THR A 823 19.27 -10.52 0.30
CA THR A 823 19.49 -9.71 1.52
C THR A 823 20.30 -8.43 1.24
N ARG A 824 21.32 -8.52 0.38
CA ARG A 824 22.14 -7.35 -0.05
C ARG A 824 21.40 -6.41 -1.02
N LEU A 825 20.43 -6.93 -1.76
CA LEU A 825 19.58 -6.16 -2.67
C LEU A 825 18.47 -5.42 -1.92
N LEU A 826 17.92 -6.05 -0.88
CA LEU A 826 16.84 -5.50 -0.06
C LEU A 826 17.32 -4.49 0.97
N PHE A 827 18.51 -4.66 1.57
CA PHE A 827 18.96 -3.84 2.70
C PHE A 827 20.32 -3.18 2.51
N ASN A 828 20.51 -2.04 3.17
CA ASN A 828 21.81 -1.35 3.24
C ASN A 828 22.89 -2.26 3.85
N GLN A 829 24.13 -2.18 3.33
CA GLN A 829 25.29 -2.97 3.79
C GLN A 829 25.52 -2.92 5.31
N ALA A 830 25.29 -1.77 5.94
CA ALA A 830 25.43 -1.62 7.40
C ALA A 830 24.44 -2.52 8.16
N PHE A 831 23.19 -2.59 7.69
CA PHE A 831 22.16 -3.44 8.27
C PHE A 831 22.40 -4.92 7.93
N SER A 832 22.73 -5.22 6.67
CA SER A 832 23.04 -6.59 6.20
C SER A 832 24.20 -7.23 6.97
N ARG A 833 25.28 -6.48 7.27
CA ARG A 833 26.37 -6.96 8.14
C ARG A 833 25.90 -7.21 9.59
N GLY A 834 25.05 -6.34 10.13
CA GLY A 834 24.45 -6.54 11.46
C GLY A 834 23.61 -7.81 11.53
N LEU A 835 22.79 -8.06 10.51
CA LEU A 835 21.94 -9.25 10.38
C LEU A 835 22.76 -10.53 10.24
N GLN A 836 23.83 -10.51 9.43
CA GLN A 836 24.73 -11.66 9.29
C GLN A 836 25.41 -12.00 10.63
N ILE A 837 25.82 -10.99 11.40
CA ILE A 837 26.42 -11.21 12.73
C ILE A 837 25.38 -11.77 13.71
N SER A 838 24.13 -11.28 13.72
CA SER A 838 23.09 -11.83 14.61
C SER A 838 22.71 -13.26 14.23
N MET A 839 22.56 -13.60 12.95
CA MET A 839 22.30 -14.98 12.50
C MET A 839 23.43 -15.94 12.89
N ILE A 840 24.70 -15.51 12.80
CA ILE A 840 25.86 -16.30 13.26
C ILE A 840 25.84 -16.52 14.78
N LEU A 841 25.38 -15.53 15.56
CA LEU A 841 25.25 -15.63 17.02
C LEU A 841 24.06 -16.50 17.43
N ALA A 842 22.90 -16.35 16.79
CA ALA A 842 21.72 -17.18 17.00
C ALA A 842 22.01 -18.66 16.68
N GLY A 843 22.69 -18.93 15.56
CA GLY A 843 23.15 -20.27 15.19
C GLY A 843 24.19 -20.87 16.15
N LYS A 844 24.95 -20.04 16.89
CA LYS A 844 25.80 -20.51 18.00
C LYS A 844 24.96 -20.85 19.25
N ASN A 845 23.99 -20.02 19.59
CA ASN A 845 23.11 -20.26 20.75
C ASN A 845 22.25 -21.52 20.56
N GLN A 846 21.70 -21.75 19.37
CA GLN A 846 20.98 -23.00 19.06
C GLN A 846 21.88 -24.23 19.17
N ARG A 847 23.14 -24.15 18.70
CA ARG A 847 24.11 -25.25 18.88
C ARG A 847 24.42 -25.50 20.36
N ALA A 848 24.63 -24.44 21.14
CA ALA A 848 24.88 -24.53 22.58
C ALA A 848 23.66 -25.01 23.40
N ALA A 849 22.43 -24.85 22.89
CA ALA A 849 21.22 -25.41 23.49
C ALA A 849 20.91 -26.86 23.04
N SER A 850 21.65 -27.37 22.04
CA SER A 850 21.54 -28.75 21.52
C SER A 850 22.64 -29.70 22.02
N THR A 851 23.49 -29.21 22.93
CA THR A 851 24.59 -29.92 23.61
C THR A 851 24.43 -29.81 25.12
#